data_AF-A0A4R1MCY7-F1
#
_entry.id   AF-A0A4R1MCY7-F1
#
_cell.length_a   1.000
_cell.length_b   1.000
_cell.length_c   1.000
_cell.angle_alpha   90.00
_cell.angle_beta   90.00
_cell.angle_gamma   90.00
#
_symmetry.space_group_name_H-M   'P 1'
#
loop_
_entity.id
_entity.type
_entity.pdbx_description
1 polymer ?
#
loop_
_entity_poly.entity_id
_entity_poly.type
_entity_poly.pdbx_seq_one_letter_code
_entity_poly.pdbx_strand_id
1 'polypeptide(L)'
;MNAPLTSPLRDALADVSLDDKYTLEKGRVYMSGTQALVRLPMLQKARDRRAGLNTAGYVSGYRGSPLGALDQGLWKAKKHLKEHDVVFQPGVNEDLAATAVWGTQQLNLWPGAKVDGVFGMWYGKGPGVDRTGDVFKHANSAGTDPNGGVLVLAGDDHAAKSSSVAHQSEHMFVASGIPVLYPASVQEYLDYGLHGWAMSRYAGLWVAMKCVTDVVESSASIDIDPDRLQIVLPDDFDMPEGGLNIRWPDPPLAQEARLLNYKWYAALAYIRANKLNRVVIDSPTPRLGIMTAGKAYLDVRQALADLSLDDETCARIGIRVLKVGCVWPLDAQNARDFATGLDEILVVEEKRQILEYALKEELYNWRDDVRPKVFGKFDQRDDEGGEWSVPRGQTLLPAHYELSPALIAKAIARRLAKADLPADLRARIDARVAVIEAKEREAATPRSVPERQPWFCSGCPHNTSTRVPDGSRALAGIGCHYMSMWMDRKTETFSQMGGEGVAWTGQMHFTNERHVFVNLGDGTYFHSGLLAIRAAIAAGANVTYKVLYNDAVAMTGGQPVDGVLTVPQIAFQVVAEGAKHVLIVTDEPEKYDANIRLPEGVTVYHRDELDRLQRELREVAGTSILIYDQTCATEKRRRRKRGTYPDPAKRAFINDAVCEGCGDCSVQSNCLSVEPLQTSLGTKRKINQSSCNKDFSCVNGFCPSFVTAEGAQVKKPAKHASAAALPDFAALPRPAIASLSKPYGVLVTGVGGTGVVTIGGLLGMAAHLEHKGVTVLDMAGLAQKGGAVLSHVQIAAAPDQLHATRIAAGEARLILGCDAIVSASAEVLARTQRGVTKAAINSGATPTAQFVRDPHWSFPADQTRQDLRASIGDDCDFIDANRLALALLGDTLYANPLLLGFAWQRGWLPLSYESLDRAIELNGVAVEKNRLAFEWGRYVAQHGEAAVEDFTPLAGKQQAIVVQMPESLGRLIERNVERLSVYQNPRYAARYVAAVERLREKEAAVVPGSKPRLTPVVARNLAKLMTYKDEYEVARLYADPAYMDKLRAQFEGEPGRDYKLAFHLAPPLLAKRDEHGRLKKQRFGQWMLTVFRVLEKFRFLRGTAFDVFGKTEERRNERELIEQYFALVDEFCATLDIARFDAALKLADLPGEIRGFGHVKERNVLAAAPKRERWLAEYRADADSTPPVSSSQSFEKAL
;
A
#
# COMPACT_ATOMS: atom_id res chain seq x y z
N MET A 1 20.18 -21.49 -24.26
CA MET A 1 20.86 -22.74 -23.86
C MET A 1 21.20 -22.63 -22.37
N ASN A 2 20.74 -23.57 -21.54
CA ASN A 2 20.99 -23.63 -20.08
C ASN A 2 22.26 -24.45 -19.77
N ALA A 3 23.37 -24.13 -20.44
CA ALA A 3 24.65 -24.75 -20.14
C ALA A 3 25.11 -24.36 -18.71
N PRO A 4 25.81 -25.24 -17.97
CA PRO A 4 26.40 -24.89 -16.68
C PRO A 4 27.26 -23.63 -16.82
N LEU A 5 27.13 -22.70 -15.87
CA LEU A 5 27.95 -21.48 -15.86
C LEU A 5 29.45 -21.84 -15.92
N THR A 6 30.21 -21.13 -16.75
CA THR A 6 31.67 -21.26 -16.86
C THR A 6 32.32 -20.99 -15.49
N SER A 7 33.39 -21.71 -15.12
CA SER A 7 34.06 -21.53 -13.81
C SER A 7 34.36 -20.08 -13.42
N PRO A 8 34.84 -19.18 -14.32
CA PRO A 8 35.09 -17.78 -13.97
C PRO A 8 33.83 -17.02 -13.54
N LEU A 9 32.67 -17.33 -14.13
CA LEU A 9 31.40 -16.71 -13.76
C LEU A 9 30.93 -17.25 -12.40
N ARG A 10 31.21 -18.52 -12.09
CA ARG A 10 30.89 -19.14 -10.80
C ARG A 10 31.71 -18.55 -9.65
N ASP A 11 32.99 -18.30 -9.88
CA ASP A 11 33.87 -17.65 -8.91
C ASP A 11 33.49 -16.18 -8.72
N ALA A 12 33.17 -15.47 -9.81
CA ALA A 12 32.66 -14.09 -9.75
C ALA A 12 31.33 -13.97 -8.99
N LEU A 13 30.44 -14.97 -9.07
CA LEU A 13 29.19 -15.01 -8.28
C LEU A 13 29.43 -15.22 -6.78
N ALA A 14 30.54 -15.84 -6.39
CA ALA A 14 30.88 -16.11 -5.00
C ALA A 14 31.39 -14.85 -4.27
N ASP A 15 32.10 -13.97 -4.97
CA ASP A 15 32.75 -12.77 -4.39
C ASP A 15 31.80 -11.57 -4.18
N VAL A 16 30.61 -11.56 -4.81
CA VAL A 16 29.66 -10.45 -4.68
C VAL A 16 29.06 -10.37 -3.27
N SER A 17 29.12 -9.19 -2.67
CA SER A 17 28.55 -8.86 -1.35
C SER A 17 27.46 -7.79 -1.45
N LEU A 18 26.48 -7.84 -0.54
CA LEU A 18 25.48 -6.77 -0.43
C LEU A 18 26.09 -5.42 -0.04
N ASP A 19 27.28 -5.40 0.57
CA ASP A 19 27.97 -4.18 0.96
C ASP A 19 28.75 -3.52 -0.19
N ASP A 20 28.89 -4.19 -1.35
CA ASP A 20 29.60 -3.67 -2.52
C ASP A 20 29.04 -2.32 -2.98
N LYS A 21 27.74 -2.07 -2.77
CA LYS A 21 27.11 -0.76 -3.02
C LYS A 21 27.75 0.41 -2.23
N TYR A 22 28.46 0.13 -1.14
CA TYR A 22 29.18 1.10 -0.30
C TYR A 22 30.70 0.94 -0.37
N THR A 23 31.21 -0.28 -0.56
CA THR A 23 32.64 -0.57 -0.46
C THR A 23 33.35 -0.65 -1.80
N LEU A 24 32.65 -1.02 -2.88
CA LEU A 24 33.28 -1.17 -4.19
C LEU A 24 33.71 0.21 -4.72
N GLU A 25 34.96 0.33 -5.15
CA GLU A 25 35.51 1.61 -5.61
C GLU A 25 35.17 1.92 -7.07
N LYS A 26 35.07 0.89 -7.92
CA LYS A 26 34.78 0.98 -9.36
C LYS A 26 34.01 -0.25 -9.85
N GLY A 27 33.19 -0.11 -10.89
CA GLY A 27 32.47 -1.21 -11.53
C GLY A 27 30.95 -1.12 -11.41
N ARG A 28 30.25 -2.21 -11.74
CA ARG A 28 28.78 -2.29 -11.70
C ARG A 28 28.29 -2.80 -10.35
N VAL A 29 27.28 -2.14 -9.80
CA VAL A 29 26.59 -2.54 -8.57
C VAL A 29 25.08 -2.44 -8.73
N TYR A 30 24.35 -3.35 -8.09
CA TYR A 30 22.88 -3.29 -8.04
C TYR A 30 22.42 -2.50 -6.82
N MET A 31 21.74 -1.37 -7.06
CA MET A 31 21.24 -0.53 -5.97
C MET A 31 19.96 0.22 -6.33
N SER A 32 19.23 0.64 -5.29
CA SER A 32 18.05 1.50 -5.44
C SER A 32 18.41 2.98 -5.61
N GLY A 33 17.49 3.79 -6.13
CA GLY A 33 17.61 5.25 -6.18
C GLY A 33 17.95 5.85 -4.81
N THR A 34 17.29 5.38 -3.75
CA THR A 34 17.62 5.77 -2.36
C THR A 34 19.07 5.41 -1.99
N GLN A 35 19.54 4.22 -2.35
CA GLN A 35 20.92 3.80 -2.06
C GLN A 35 21.95 4.60 -2.87
N ALA A 36 21.63 4.98 -4.12
CA ALA A 36 22.47 5.87 -4.92
C ALA A 36 22.63 7.24 -4.24
N LEU A 37 21.56 7.82 -3.68
CA LEU A 37 21.63 9.08 -2.93
C LEU A 37 22.45 8.96 -1.64
N VAL A 38 22.49 7.78 -1.00
CA VAL A 38 23.40 7.51 0.14
C VAL A 38 24.86 7.41 -0.32
N ARG A 39 25.10 6.84 -1.50
CA ARG A 39 26.45 6.66 -2.07
C ARG A 39 27.04 7.95 -2.61
N LEU A 40 26.21 8.82 -3.19
CA LEU A 40 26.58 10.09 -3.80
C LEU A 40 27.54 10.97 -2.97
N PRO A 41 27.31 11.27 -1.68
CA PRO A 41 28.25 12.08 -0.89
C PRO A 41 29.62 11.42 -0.68
N MET A 42 29.70 10.08 -0.70
CA MET A 42 30.98 9.37 -0.64
C MET A 42 31.77 9.55 -1.94
N LEU A 43 31.08 9.52 -3.10
CA LEU A 43 31.71 9.76 -4.41
C LEU A 43 32.23 11.20 -4.53
N GLN A 44 31.48 12.18 -4.03
CA GLN A 44 31.94 13.58 -4.01
C GLN A 44 33.20 13.73 -3.15
N LYS A 45 33.22 13.15 -1.94
CA LYS A 45 34.42 13.17 -1.09
C LYS A 45 35.61 12.51 -1.78
N ALA A 46 35.40 11.37 -2.46
CA ALA A 46 36.46 10.68 -3.18
C ALA A 46 37.04 11.56 -4.29
N ARG A 47 36.20 12.29 -5.04
CA ARG A 47 36.63 13.26 -6.05
C ARG A 47 37.38 14.44 -5.45
N ASP A 48 36.89 15.02 -4.36
CA ASP A 48 37.56 16.13 -3.68
C ASP A 48 38.95 15.73 -3.15
N ARG A 49 39.07 14.53 -2.53
CA ARG A 49 40.37 13.99 -2.09
C ARG A 49 41.35 13.84 -3.26
N ARG A 50 40.88 13.38 -4.43
CA ARG A 50 41.71 13.25 -5.64
C ARG A 50 42.12 14.60 -6.23
N ALA A 51 41.28 15.63 -6.07
CA ALA A 51 41.58 17.01 -6.44
C ALA A 51 42.48 17.73 -5.40
N GLY A 52 42.89 17.05 -4.32
CA GLY A 52 43.74 17.62 -3.27
C GLY A 52 42.99 18.48 -2.24
N LEU A 53 41.65 18.44 -2.21
CA LEU A 53 40.82 19.22 -1.30
C LEU A 53 40.48 18.42 -0.03
N ASN A 54 40.57 19.08 1.13
CA ASN A 54 40.11 18.57 2.41
C ASN A 54 38.69 19.08 2.72
N THR A 55 37.69 18.60 1.99
CA THR A 55 36.26 18.97 2.21
C THR A 55 35.56 18.05 3.21
N ALA A 56 34.36 18.39 3.67
CA ALA A 56 33.47 17.47 4.40
C ALA A 56 32.07 17.46 3.79
N GLY A 57 31.26 16.43 4.12
CA GLY A 57 29.87 16.36 3.68
C GLY A 57 28.89 16.60 4.82
N TYR A 58 27.79 17.31 4.56
CA TYR A 58 26.68 17.46 5.52
C TYR A 58 25.35 17.16 4.85
N VAL A 59 24.59 16.22 5.44
CA VAL A 59 23.29 15.80 4.94
C VAL A 59 22.24 16.09 6.01
N SER A 60 21.19 16.82 5.64
CA SER A 60 20.04 17.08 6.50
C SER A 60 18.76 17.22 5.71
N GLY A 61 17.62 16.90 6.31
CA GLY A 61 16.33 16.93 5.65
C GLY A 61 15.26 16.31 6.52
N TYR A 62 14.03 16.26 5.99
CA TYR A 62 12.94 15.57 6.65
C TYR A 62 12.32 14.52 5.72
N ARG A 63 12.10 13.34 6.29
CA ARG A 63 11.57 12.16 5.61
C ARG A 63 10.16 12.39 5.08
N GLY A 64 9.95 12.00 3.82
CA GLY A 64 8.64 11.96 3.19
C GLY A 64 8.72 11.20 1.88
N SER A 65 7.68 10.44 1.54
CA SER A 65 7.63 9.71 0.27
C SER A 65 7.78 10.67 -0.93
N PRO A 66 8.55 10.34 -1.98
CA PRO A 66 9.26 9.06 -2.21
C PRO A 66 10.62 8.92 -1.49
N LEU A 67 11.16 9.98 -0.89
CA LEU A 67 12.45 9.98 -0.18
C LEU A 67 12.37 9.43 1.27
N GLY A 68 11.25 8.79 1.63
CA GLY A 68 10.95 8.39 3.00
C GLY A 68 11.93 7.37 3.60
N ALA A 69 12.65 6.61 2.76
CA ALA A 69 13.62 5.60 3.20
C ALA A 69 15.06 6.13 3.31
N LEU A 70 15.33 7.39 2.93
CA LEU A 70 16.68 7.93 2.85
C LEU A 70 17.39 7.97 4.21
N ASP A 71 16.70 8.43 5.27
CA ASP A 71 17.24 8.44 6.65
C ASP A 71 17.71 7.05 7.09
N GLN A 72 16.89 6.02 6.82
CA GLN A 72 17.25 4.64 7.16
C GLN A 72 18.49 4.18 6.42
N GLY A 73 18.62 4.57 5.14
CA GLY A 73 19.80 4.31 4.34
C GLY A 73 21.05 4.96 4.93
N LEU A 74 20.96 6.25 5.27
CA LEU A 74 22.06 7.02 5.85
C LEU A 74 22.46 6.51 7.25
N TRP A 75 21.49 6.14 8.11
CA TRP A 75 21.79 5.54 9.41
C TRP A 75 22.47 4.17 9.30
N LYS A 76 22.03 3.32 8.36
CA LYS A 76 22.69 2.03 8.10
C LYS A 76 24.11 2.22 7.57
N ALA A 77 24.33 3.23 6.73
CA ALA A 77 25.63 3.56 6.16
C ALA A 77 26.52 4.44 7.06
N LYS A 78 26.11 4.71 8.32
CA LYS A 78 26.80 5.66 9.23
C LYS A 78 28.30 5.44 9.34
N LYS A 79 28.75 4.17 9.38
CA LYS A 79 30.18 3.83 9.43
C LYS A 79 30.91 4.29 8.16
N HIS A 80 30.39 3.95 6.99
CA HIS A 80 30.96 4.33 5.69
C HIS A 80 30.93 5.85 5.45
N LEU A 81 29.85 6.52 5.88
CA LEU A 81 29.76 7.99 5.81
C LEU A 81 30.84 8.65 6.67
N LYS A 82 31.07 8.15 7.88
CA LYS A 82 32.11 8.67 8.78
C LYS A 82 33.52 8.50 8.21
N GLU A 83 33.81 7.40 7.52
CA GLU A 83 35.11 7.16 6.84
C GLU A 83 35.36 8.16 5.68
N HIS A 84 34.29 8.79 5.17
CA HIS A 84 34.32 9.81 4.13
C HIS A 84 34.06 11.23 4.67
N ASP A 85 34.19 11.45 5.98
CA ASP A 85 33.97 12.77 6.60
C ASP A 85 32.57 13.35 6.29
N VAL A 86 31.56 12.48 6.16
CA VAL A 86 30.17 12.86 5.91
C VAL A 86 29.35 12.75 7.20
N VAL A 87 28.74 13.86 7.59
CA VAL A 87 27.83 13.95 8.74
C VAL A 87 26.40 13.91 8.24
N PHE A 88 25.62 12.93 8.71
CA PHE A 88 24.17 12.93 8.57
C PHE A 88 23.52 13.38 9.87
N GLN A 89 22.70 14.42 9.79
CA GLN A 89 21.89 14.91 10.90
C GLN A 89 20.45 15.13 10.40
N PRO A 90 19.49 14.26 10.77
CA PRO A 90 18.10 14.46 10.38
C PRO A 90 17.55 15.78 10.93
N GLY A 91 16.76 16.47 10.14
CA GLY A 91 16.10 17.71 10.55
C GLY A 91 14.88 17.43 11.42
N VAL A 92 14.50 18.41 12.25
CA VAL A 92 13.20 18.38 12.95
C VAL A 92 12.05 18.58 11.95
N ASN A 93 12.26 19.47 10.99
CA ASN A 93 11.43 19.72 9.83
C ASN A 93 12.33 20.16 8.66
N GLU A 94 11.72 20.32 7.49
CA GLU A 94 12.39 20.67 6.23
C GLU A 94 13.09 22.03 6.27
N ASP A 95 12.46 23.02 6.89
CA ASP A 95 12.91 24.41 6.95
C ASP A 95 14.17 24.58 7.83
N LEU A 96 14.16 23.98 9.02
CA LEU A 96 15.32 23.97 9.92
C LEU A 96 16.48 23.14 9.35
N ALA A 97 16.18 22.07 8.59
CA ALA A 97 17.20 21.30 7.89
C ALA A 97 17.89 22.13 6.80
N ALA A 98 17.14 22.88 6.00
CA ALA A 98 17.72 23.78 5.00
C ALA A 98 18.54 24.90 5.65
N THR A 99 18.07 25.45 6.78
CA THR A 99 18.82 26.44 7.55
C THR A 99 20.16 25.85 8.05
N ALA A 100 20.16 24.60 8.54
CA ALA A 100 21.39 23.93 8.95
C ALA A 100 22.36 23.72 7.78
N VAL A 101 21.86 23.31 6.61
CA VAL A 101 22.66 23.19 5.38
C VAL A 101 23.24 24.55 4.96
N TRP A 102 22.46 25.63 5.04
CA TRP A 102 22.96 26.98 4.76
C TRP A 102 24.09 27.39 5.72
N GLY A 103 23.97 27.06 7.01
CA GLY A 103 25.02 27.28 8.00
C GLY A 103 26.35 26.62 7.63
N THR A 104 26.35 25.48 6.92
CA THR A 104 27.60 24.84 6.47
C THR A 104 28.35 25.65 5.42
N GLN A 105 27.65 26.44 4.61
CA GLN A 105 28.25 27.31 3.60
C GLN A 105 28.88 28.56 4.22
N GLN A 106 28.55 28.85 5.47
CA GLN A 106 29.07 29.98 6.22
C GLN A 106 30.40 29.64 6.90
N LEU A 107 30.84 28.37 6.95
CA LEU A 107 31.99 27.94 7.75
C LEU A 107 33.25 28.83 7.57
N ASN A 108 33.56 29.25 6.35
CA ASN A 108 34.78 29.98 6.01
C ASN A 108 34.69 31.51 6.14
N LEU A 109 33.55 32.12 6.53
CA LEU A 109 33.52 33.57 6.80
C LEU A 109 34.06 33.93 8.20
N TRP A 110 34.39 32.92 9.02
CA TRP A 110 34.95 33.06 10.36
C TRP A 110 36.24 32.23 10.48
N PRO A 111 37.23 32.65 11.29
CA PRO A 111 38.43 31.86 11.51
C PRO A 111 38.11 30.56 12.28
N GLY A 112 38.92 29.51 12.07
CA GLY A 112 38.81 28.25 12.80
C GLY A 112 38.16 27.08 12.03
N ALA A 113 37.94 27.24 10.72
CA ALA A 113 37.54 26.15 9.83
C ALA A 113 38.58 25.01 9.86
N LYS A 114 38.11 23.77 9.91
CA LYS A 114 38.95 22.55 9.96
C LYS A 114 39.08 21.85 8.60
N VAL A 115 38.29 22.31 7.63
CA VAL A 115 38.12 21.75 6.29
C VAL A 115 38.00 22.92 5.31
N ASP A 116 38.37 22.69 4.05
CA ASP A 116 38.41 23.73 3.02
C ASP A 116 37.01 24.20 2.59
N GLY A 117 36.00 23.35 2.82
CA GLY A 117 34.59 23.62 2.51
C GLY A 117 33.71 22.42 2.90
N VAL A 118 32.40 22.64 3.01
CA VAL A 118 31.42 21.60 3.33
C VAL A 118 30.40 21.50 2.21
N PHE A 119 30.35 20.37 1.50
CA PHE A 119 29.29 20.14 0.51
C PHE A 119 28.01 19.68 1.22
N GLY A 120 26.91 20.41 0.97
CA GLY A 120 25.62 20.21 1.62
C GLY A 120 24.66 19.41 0.75
N MET A 121 23.87 18.52 1.37
CA MET A 121 22.73 17.86 0.72
C MET A 121 21.48 18.05 1.57
N TRP A 122 20.50 18.77 1.03
CA TRP A 122 19.17 18.89 1.61
C TRP A 122 18.20 17.87 0.97
N TYR A 123 17.25 17.34 1.73
CA TYR A 123 16.15 16.55 1.14
C TYR A 123 14.79 16.81 1.82
N GLY A 124 13.73 16.74 1.01
CA GLY A 124 12.35 16.83 1.48
C GLY A 124 11.37 16.38 0.42
N LYS A 125 10.15 16.03 0.81
CA LYS A 125 9.06 15.80 -0.15
C LYS A 125 8.53 17.14 -0.70
N GLY A 126 7.71 17.08 -1.74
CA GLY A 126 7.09 18.23 -2.39
C GLY A 126 6.57 19.33 -1.44
N PRO A 127 5.58 19.07 -0.57
CA PRO A 127 5.10 20.07 0.40
C PRO A 127 6.16 20.60 1.38
N GLY A 128 7.24 19.85 1.59
CA GLY A 128 8.39 20.30 2.36
C GLY A 128 9.19 21.38 1.62
N VAL A 129 9.26 21.30 0.29
CA VAL A 129 9.80 22.37 -0.58
C VAL A 129 8.97 23.63 -0.44
N ASP A 130 7.62 23.51 -0.50
CA ASP A 130 6.72 24.67 -0.35
C ASP A 130 6.93 25.39 0.99
N ARG A 131 7.08 24.62 2.07
CA ARG A 131 7.33 25.15 3.42
C ARG A 131 8.67 25.88 3.54
N THR A 132 9.68 25.45 2.79
CA THR A 132 11.09 25.87 2.93
C THR A 132 11.44 27.07 2.04
N GLY A 133 10.45 27.67 1.35
CA GLY A 133 10.68 28.74 0.37
C GLY A 133 11.43 29.97 0.92
N ASP A 134 11.25 30.31 2.19
CA ASP A 134 11.92 31.46 2.81
C ASP A 134 13.44 31.26 2.91
N VAL A 135 13.88 30.18 3.55
CA VAL A 135 15.31 29.86 3.67
C VAL A 135 15.94 29.56 2.31
N PHE A 136 15.23 28.98 1.35
CA PHE A 136 15.77 28.81 -0.01
C PHE A 136 16.12 30.15 -0.67
N LYS A 137 15.26 31.17 -0.54
CA LYS A 137 15.54 32.51 -1.08
C LYS A 137 16.71 33.18 -0.38
N HIS A 138 16.75 33.13 0.95
CA HIS A 138 17.86 33.67 1.72
C HIS A 138 19.20 33.00 1.38
N ALA A 139 19.22 31.67 1.39
CA ALA A 139 20.45 30.91 1.19
C ALA A 139 20.97 31.00 -0.24
N ASN A 140 20.09 30.97 -1.24
CA ASN A 140 20.49 31.08 -2.64
C ASN A 140 20.99 32.50 -3.00
N SER A 141 20.35 33.54 -2.44
CA SER A 141 20.81 34.93 -2.61
C SER A 141 22.20 35.14 -2.04
N ALA A 142 22.44 34.70 -0.80
CA ALA A 142 23.75 34.73 -0.16
C ALA A 142 24.79 33.92 -0.96
N GLY A 143 24.41 32.71 -1.38
CA GLY A 143 25.23 31.80 -2.17
C GLY A 143 25.92 30.72 -1.37
N THR A 144 26.83 30.02 -2.03
CA THR A 144 27.56 28.85 -1.49
C THR A 144 29.04 29.13 -1.34
N ASP A 145 29.72 28.32 -0.53
CA ASP A 145 31.18 28.33 -0.41
C ASP A 145 31.82 27.73 -1.69
N PRO A 146 32.97 28.26 -2.17
CA PRO A 146 33.61 27.78 -3.41
C PRO A 146 34.07 26.31 -3.36
N ASN A 147 34.35 25.76 -2.17
CA ASN A 147 34.71 24.35 -1.96
C ASN A 147 33.57 23.55 -1.29
N GLY A 148 32.48 24.21 -0.92
CA GLY A 148 31.28 23.59 -0.38
C GLY A 148 30.32 23.17 -1.49
N GLY A 149 29.35 24.03 -1.80
CA GLY A 149 28.26 23.77 -2.73
C GLY A 149 27.08 23.05 -2.06
N VAL A 150 25.87 23.21 -2.61
CA VAL A 150 24.63 22.66 -2.05
C VAL A 150 23.78 21.99 -3.13
N LEU A 151 23.35 20.77 -2.84
CA LEU A 151 22.40 19.98 -3.62
C LEU A 151 21.07 19.86 -2.86
N VAL A 152 19.96 20.19 -3.52
CA VAL A 152 18.60 20.16 -2.95
C VAL A 152 17.80 19.03 -3.60
N LEU A 153 17.44 18.00 -2.84
CA LEU A 153 16.67 16.85 -3.34
C LEU A 153 15.17 17.05 -3.10
N ALA A 154 14.39 17.18 -4.18
CA ALA A 154 12.95 17.37 -4.12
C ALA A 154 12.18 16.10 -4.48
N GLY A 155 11.56 15.46 -3.48
CA GLY A 155 10.76 14.26 -3.67
C GLY A 155 9.36 14.56 -4.20
N ASP A 156 9.12 14.34 -5.50
CA ASP A 156 7.82 14.60 -6.16
C ASP A 156 7.00 13.30 -6.36
N ASP A 157 5.82 13.27 -5.76
CA ASP A 157 4.77 12.25 -5.96
C ASP A 157 3.72 12.78 -6.95
N HIS A 158 3.96 12.54 -8.24
CA HIS A 158 3.08 13.01 -9.31
C HIS A 158 1.67 12.37 -9.26
N ALA A 159 1.55 11.11 -8.86
CA ALA A 159 0.27 10.42 -8.80
C ALA A 159 -0.45 10.57 -7.45
N ALA A 160 0.18 11.21 -6.44
CA ALA A 160 -0.28 11.27 -5.07
C ALA A 160 -0.59 9.87 -4.47
N LYS A 161 0.20 8.85 -4.82
CA LYS A 161 -0.02 7.47 -4.33
C LYS A 161 0.18 7.35 -2.81
N SER A 162 0.99 8.23 -2.24
CA SER A 162 1.39 8.22 -0.84
C SER A 162 1.31 9.61 -0.18
N SER A 163 0.74 10.59 -0.90
CA SER A 163 0.71 12.00 -0.55
C SER A 163 -0.72 12.54 -0.51
N SER A 164 -0.94 13.61 0.26
CA SER A 164 -2.24 14.30 0.35
C SER A 164 -2.55 15.19 -0.86
N VAL A 165 -1.52 15.55 -1.64
CA VAL A 165 -1.60 16.35 -2.86
C VAL A 165 -0.62 15.81 -3.89
N ALA A 166 -0.99 15.90 -5.17
CA ALA A 166 -0.04 15.65 -6.27
C ALA A 166 0.87 16.88 -6.40
N HIS A 167 2.18 16.66 -6.50
CA HIS A 167 3.15 17.75 -6.39
C HIS A 167 4.01 17.96 -7.65
N GLN A 168 4.59 19.15 -7.78
CA GLN A 168 5.58 19.55 -8.78
C GLN A 168 6.46 20.67 -8.21
N SER A 169 7.68 20.36 -7.80
CA SER A 169 8.56 21.30 -7.08
C SER A 169 9.24 22.36 -7.96
N GLU A 170 9.36 22.16 -9.27
CA GLU A 170 10.15 23.04 -10.14
C GLU A 170 9.72 24.51 -10.05
N HIS A 171 8.42 24.78 -10.05
CA HIS A 171 7.91 26.17 -9.97
C HIS A 171 8.39 26.91 -8.72
N MET A 172 8.55 26.22 -7.59
CA MET A 172 9.04 26.83 -6.35
C MET A 172 10.54 27.14 -6.44
N PHE A 173 11.31 26.27 -7.10
CA PHE A 173 12.74 26.52 -7.33
C PHE A 173 12.97 27.65 -8.31
N VAL A 174 12.19 27.74 -9.38
CA VAL A 174 12.19 28.90 -10.29
C VAL A 174 11.94 30.19 -9.50
N ALA A 175 10.90 30.20 -8.64
CA ALA A 175 10.59 31.36 -7.80
C ALA A 175 11.66 31.69 -6.74
N SER A 176 12.56 30.75 -6.44
CA SER A 176 13.69 30.92 -5.51
C SER A 176 15.03 31.16 -6.23
N GLY A 177 15.02 31.20 -7.57
CA GLY A 177 16.22 31.38 -8.38
C GLY A 177 17.18 30.20 -8.39
N ILE A 178 16.72 28.98 -8.09
CA ILE A 178 17.52 27.77 -7.94
C ILE A 178 17.48 26.93 -9.23
N PRO A 179 18.63 26.67 -9.90
CA PRO A 179 18.69 25.77 -11.05
C PRO A 179 18.17 24.37 -10.73
N VAL A 180 17.49 23.74 -11.68
CA VAL A 180 16.82 22.45 -11.49
C VAL A 180 17.34 21.41 -12.48
N LEU A 181 18.05 20.42 -11.96
CA LEU A 181 18.43 19.21 -12.67
C LEU A 181 17.31 18.18 -12.61
N TYR A 182 17.03 17.51 -13.72
CA TYR A 182 16.01 16.45 -13.77
C TYR A 182 16.58 15.10 -14.25
N PRO A 183 17.03 14.23 -13.33
CA PRO A 183 17.53 12.90 -13.64
C PRO A 183 16.43 11.98 -14.18
N ALA A 184 16.79 11.16 -15.17
CA ALA A 184 15.89 10.18 -15.77
C ALA A 184 16.03 8.77 -15.18
N SER A 185 17.14 8.46 -14.52
CA SER A 185 17.46 7.11 -14.03
C SER A 185 18.28 7.15 -12.74
N VAL A 186 18.43 5.97 -12.11
CA VAL A 186 19.26 5.81 -10.90
C VAL A 186 20.72 6.21 -11.16
N GLN A 187 21.27 5.91 -12.34
CA GLN A 187 22.63 6.33 -12.72
C GLN A 187 22.75 7.86 -12.69
N GLU A 188 21.72 8.56 -13.18
CA GLU A 188 21.75 10.01 -13.25
C GLU A 188 21.58 10.70 -11.89
N TYR A 189 21.13 10.01 -10.84
CA TYR A 189 21.25 10.54 -9.48
C TYR A 189 22.70 10.71 -9.05
N LEU A 190 23.59 9.79 -9.45
CA LEU A 190 25.01 9.96 -9.21
C LEU A 190 25.58 11.05 -10.12
N ASP A 191 25.28 10.97 -11.42
CA ASP A 191 25.88 11.86 -12.41
C ASP A 191 25.47 13.33 -12.19
N TYR A 192 24.16 13.60 -12.12
CA TYR A 192 23.64 14.95 -11.92
C TYR A 192 23.84 15.44 -10.49
N GLY A 193 23.94 14.55 -9.50
CA GLY A 193 24.33 14.92 -8.14
C GLY A 193 25.74 15.55 -8.10
N LEU A 194 26.71 14.91 -8.75
CA LEU A 194 28.08 15.42 -8.86
C LEU A 194 28.15 16.72 -9.68
N HIS A 195 27.41 16.81 -10.80
CA HIS A 195 27.30 18.06 -11.54
C HIS A 195 26.62 19.17 -10.73
N GLY A 196 25.65 18.83 -9.87
CA GLY A 196 24.92 19.77 -9.03
C GLY A 196 25.84 20.46 -8.01
N TRP A 197 26.69 19.70 -7.30
CA TRP A 197 27.68 20.32 -6.41
C TRP A 197 28.72 21.15 -7.14
N ALA A 198 29.24 20.65 -8.28
CA ALA A 198 30.22 21.41 -9.05
C ALA A 198 29.64 22.70 -9.66
N MET A 199 28.42 22.66 -10.20
CA MET A 199 27.69 23.84 -10.67
C MET A 199 27.42 24.81 -9.51
N SER A 200 27.03 24.28 -8.35
CA SER A 200 26.78 25.08 -7.16
C SER A 200 28.02 25.83 -6.67
N ARG A 201 29.18 25.16 -6.63
CA ARG A 201 30.48 25.77 -6.29
C ARG A 201 30.85 26.87 -7.27
N TYR A 202 30.71 26.61 -8.57
CA TYR A 202 31.08 27.53 -9.64
C TYR A 202 30.19 28.78 -9.69
N ALA A 203 28.86 28.60 -9.70
CA ALA A 203 27.90 29.69 -9.87
C ALA A 203 27.53 30.41 -8.56
N GLY A 204 27.95 29.89 -7.40
CA GLY A 204 27.53 30.43 -6.10
C GLY A 204 26.02 30.29 -5.84
N LEU A 205 25.37 29.31 -6.49
CA LEU A 205 23.94 29.02 -6.39
C LEU A 205 23.71 27.71 -5.65
N TRP A 206 22.55 27.56 -5.02
CA TRP A 206 22.04 26.24 -4.67
C TRP A 206 21.54 25.56 -5.95
N VAL A 207 21.69 24.23 -6.06
CA VAL A 207 21.21 23.48 -7.23
C VAL A 207 20.24 22.40 -6.77
N ALA A 208 19.05 22.35 -7.38
CA ALA A 208 18.04 21.35 -7.08
C ALA A 208 18.12 20.16 -8.03
N MET A 209 17.72 19.00 -7.51
CA MET A 209 17.51 17.77 -8.26
C MET A 209 16.09 17.27 -8.00
N LYS A 210 15.31 17.15 -9.08
CA LYS A 210 13.95 16.60 -9.01
C LYS A 210 14.00 15.07 -8.89
N CYS A 211 13.46 14.55 -7.80
CA CYS A 211 13.44 13.13 -7.47
C CYS A 211 12.01 12.59 -7.55
N VAL A 212 11.63 11.99 -8.68
CA VAL A 212 10.31 11.37 -8.85
C VAL A 212 10.27 9.93 -8.34
N THR A 213 9.09 9.52 -7.87
CA THR A 213 8.81 8.17 -7.32
C THR A 213 9.39 7.04 -8.20
N ASP A 214 9.18 7.10 -9.51
CA ASP A 214 9.61 6.07 -10.47
C ASP A 214 11.13 5.87 -10.56
N VAL A 215 11.92 6.84 -10.10
CA VAL A 215 13.39 6.74 -10.07
C VAL A 215 13.87 6.42 -8.66
N VAL A 216 13.32 7.08 -7.63
CA VAL A 216 13.70 6.85 -6.21
C VAL A 216 13.40 5.43 -5.75
N GLU A 217 12.22 4.90 -6.11
CA GLU A 217 11.76 3.56 -5.73
C GLU A 217 12.23 2.47 -6.70
N SER A 218 12.96 2.84 -7.75
CA SER A 218 13.56 1.88 -8.67
C SER A 218 14.93 1.39 -8.19
N SER A 219 15.23 0.13 -8.52
CA SER A 219 16.55 -0.46 -8.40
C SER A 219 17.08 -0.82 -9.77
N ALA A 220 18.37 -0.55 -10.00
CA ALA A 220 19.03 -0.80 -11.25
C ALA A 220 20.48 -1.21 -11.01
N SER A 221 21.08 -1.86 -12.00
CA SER A 221 22.53 -2.08 -12.02
C SER A 221 23.20 -0.85 -12.64
N ILE A 222 24.02 -0.14 -11.86
CA ILE A 222 24.66 1.12 -12.23
C ILE A 222 26.18 1.07 -12.09
N ASP A 223 26.88 2.01 -12.72
CA ASP A 223 28.32 2.22 -12.62
C ASP A 223 28.65 3.26 -11.54
N ILE A 224 29.62 2.97 -10.69
CA ILE A 224 30.05 3.81 -9.57
C ILE A 224 31.48 4.35 -9.70
N ASP A 225 32.13 4.26 -10.87
CA ASP A 225 33.45 4.86 -11.06
C ASP A 225 33.41 6.38 -10.80
N PRO A 226 34.18 6.90 -9.82
CA PRO A 226 34.21 8.34 -9.54
C PRO A 226 34.68 9.18 -10.73
N ASP A 227 35.42 8.61 -11.69
CA ASP A 227 35.99 9.30 -12.85
C ASP A 227 35.09 9.20 -14.10
N ARG A 228 33.91 8.55 -13.97
CA ARG A 228 32.94 8.40 -15.05
C ARG A 228 32.55 9.74 -15.69
N LEU A 229 32.54 10.80 -14.89
CA LEU A 229 32.27 12.17 -15.34
C LEU A 229 33.54 13.01 -15.38
N GLN A 230 33.72 13.67 -16.53
CA GLN A 230 34.67 14.75 -16.73
C GLN A 230 33.93 16.08 -16.58
N ILE A 231 34.06 16.70 -15.41
CA ILE A 231 33.41 17.98 -15.11
C ILE A 231 34.30 19.11 -15.61
N VAL A 232 33.74 20.00 -16.42
CA VAL A 232 34.44 21.15 -17.01
C VAL A 232 33.94 22.42 -16.33
N LEU A 233 34.85 23.22 -15.78
CA LEU A 233 34.54 24.56 -15.27
C LEU A 233 34.80 25.58 -16.39
N PRO A 234 33.81 26.41 -16.78
CA PRO A 234 34.02 27.42 -17.82
C PRO A 234 35.04 28.48 -17.39
N ASP A 235 35.98 28.79 -18.28
CA ASP A 235 37.03 29.80 -18.15
C ASP A 235 36.71 31.09 -18.93
N ASP A 236 35.67 31.07 -19.77
CA ASP A 236 35.25 32.15 -20.68
C ASP A 236 34.14 33.04 -20.11
N PHE A 237 33.76 32.87 -18.84
CA PHE A 237 32.73 33.66 -18.18
C PHE A 237 33.32 34.83 -17.38
N ASP A 238 32.83 36.05 -17.63
CA ASP A 238 33.26 37.26 -16.93
C ASP A 238 32.79 37.28 -15.46
N MET A 239 33.69 36.93 -14.54
CA MET A 239 33.40 36.92 -13.10
C MET A 239 33.28 38.35 -12.54
N PRO A 240 32.27 38.66 -11.69
CA PRO A 240 32.16 39.96 -11.05
C PRO A 240 33.24 40.16 -9.97
N GLU A 241 33.44 41.41 -9.55
CA GLU A 241 34.37 41.74 -8.47
C GLU A 241 34.05 40.96 -7.17
N GLY A 242 35.08 40.34 -6.59
CA GLY A 242 34.95 39.47 -5.42
C GLY A 242 34.29 38.09 -5.70
N GLY A 243 34.00 37.74 -6.95
CA GLY A 243 33.47 36.42 -7.35
C GLY A 243 31.97 36.24 -7.11
N LEU A 244 31.47 35.00 -7.14
CA LEU A 244 30.04 34.67 -7.02
C LEU A 244 29.63 34.15 -5.62
N ASN A 245 30.59 33.59 -4.89
CA ASN A 245 30.36 32.84 -3.67
C ASN A 245 29.98 33.73 -2.46
N ILE A 246 29.49 33.06 -1.42
CA ILE A 246 29.03 33.67 -0.16
C ILE A 246 30.11 34.53 0.49
N ARG A 247 29.71 35.67 1.05
CA ARG A 247 30.61 36.61 1.75
C ARG A 247 29.89 37.35 2.86
N TRP A 248 30.66 37.99 3.74
CA TRP A 248 30.13 38.87 4.77
C TRP A 248 31.09 40.04 5.02
N PRO A 249 30.60 41.28 5.20
CA PRO A 249 29.22 41.73 5.05
C PRO A 249 28.75 41.74 3.58
N ASP A 250 27.48 41.46 3.31
CA ASP A 250 26.92 41.43 1.96
C ASP A 250 25.49 42.02 1.93
N PRO A 251 25.31 43.29 1.54
CA PRO A 251 24.01 43.95 1.56
C PRO A 251 22.97 43.28 0.64
N PRO A 252 21.67 43.27 1.00
CA PRO A 252 20.64 42.56 0.22
C PRO A 252 20.56 42.92 -1.26
N LEU A 253 20.65 44.22 -1.61
CA LEU A 253 20.60 44.67 -3.02
C LEU A 253 21.84 44.22 -3.82
N ALA A 254 22.98 44.06 -3.16
CA ALA A 254 24.19 43.54 -3.80
C ALA A 254 24.07 42.03 -4.08
N GLN A 255 23.46 41.29 -3.15
CA GLN A 255 23.14 39.87 -3.35
C GLN A 255 22.19 39.67 -4.53
N GLU A 256 21.11 40.45 -4.58
CA GLU A 256 20.13 40.41 -5.67
C GLU A 256 20.79 40.74 -7.02
N ALA A 257 21.52 41.84 -7.12
CA ALA A 257 22.22 42.21 -8.34
C ALA A 257 23.21 41.11 -8.79
N ARG A 258 23.94 40.48 -7.85
CA ARG A 258 24.85 39.38 -8.16
C ARG A 258 24.11 38.15 -8.67
N LEU A 259 23.00 37.80 -8.03
CA LEU A 259 22.15 36.67 -8.41
C LEU A 259 21.62 36.83 -9.84
N LEU A 260 20.97 37.97 -10.11
CA LEU A 260 20.27 38.23 -11.37
C LEU A 260 21.23 38.50 -12.54
N ASN A 261 22.32 39.24 -12.30
CA ASN A 261 23.19 39.69 -13.39
C ASN A 261 24.35 38.73 -13.68
N TYR A 262 24.73 37.85 -12.74
CA TYR A 262 25.91 37.01 -12.90
C TYR A 262 25.65 35.53 -12.59
N LYS A 263 25.10 35.19 -11.42
CA LYS A 263 25.03 33.79 -10.97
C LYS A 263 24.25 32.88 -11.92
N TRP A 264 23.08 33.31 -12.41
CA TRP A 264 22.30 32.50 -13.36
C TRP A 264 23.01 32.31 -14.70
N TYR A 265 23.69 33.34 -15.20
CA TYR A 265 24.46 33.24 -16.44
C TYR A 265 25.72 32.37 -16.29
N ALA A 266 26.34 32.35 -15.11
CA ALA A 266 27.42 31.42 -14.78
C ALA A 266 26.90 29.96 -14.80
N ALA A 267 25.70 29.71 -14.26
CA ALA A 267 25.08 28.39 -14.35
C ALA A 267 24.79 27.98 -15.80
N LEU A 268 24.31 28.90 -16.64
CA LEU A 268 24.12 28.67 -18.08
C LEU A 268 25.45 28.34 -18.80
N ALA A 269 26.52 29.08 -18.51
CA ALA A 269 27.86 28.78 -19.04
C ALA A 269 28.32 27.37 -18.63
N TYR A 270 28.13 27.00 -17.36
CA TYR A 270 28.44 25.65 -16.87
C TYR A 270 27.61 24.57 -17.57
N ILE A 271 26.30 24.80 -17.78
CA ILE A 271 25.39 23.87 -18.48
C ILE A 271 25.91 23.59 -19.89
N ARG A 272 26.33 24.63 -20.63
CA ARG A 272 26.89 24.49 -21.98
C ARG A 272 28.21 23.74 -21.99
N ALA A 273 29.15 24.12 -21.13
CA ALA A 273 30.48 23.49 -21.05
C ALA A 273 30.39 21.99 -20.76
N ASN A 274 29.44 21.57 -19.93
CA ASN A 274 29.25 20.17 -19.55
C ASN A 274 28.23 19.41 -20.42
N LYS A 275 27.65 20.05 -21.45
CA LYS A 275 26.65 19.46 -22.35
C LYS A 275 25.52 18.75 -21.61
N LEU A 276 25.01 19.37 -20.53
CA LEU A 276 23.96 18.77 -19.72
C LEU A 276 22.66 18.59 -20.52
N ASN A 277 22.44 19.45 -21.51
CA ASN A 277 21.41 19.30 -22.53
C ASN A 277 22.04 18.68 -23.79
N ARG A 278 21.52 17.54 -24.25
CA ARG A 278 22.12 16.76 -25.34
C ARG A 278 21.10 16.26 -26.35
N VAL A 279 21.46 16.36 -27.64
CA VAL A 279 20.73 15.69 -28.71
C VAL A 279 21.11 14.21 -28.68
N VAL A 280 20.13 13.34 -28.40
CA VAL A 280 20.35 11.89 -28.26
C VAL A 280 19.96 11.10 -29.51
N ILE A 281 19.12 11.69 -30.37
CA ILE A 281 18.81 11.21 -31.71
C ILE A 281 18.88 12.43 -32.61
N ASP A 282 19.57 12.32 -33.73
CA ASP A 282 19.66 13.38 -34.72
C ASP A 282 19.30 12.86 -36.11
N SER A 283 18.97 13.79 -37.01
CA SER A 283 18.65 13.53 -38.40
C SER A 283 19.39 14.52 -39.29
N PRO A 284 19.90 14.08 -40.46
CA PRO A 284 20.48 14.99 -41.45
C PRO A 284 19.43 15.92 -42.08
N THR A 285 18.15 15.55 -42.02
CA THR A 285 17.00 16.33 -42.52
C THR A 285 15.94 16.42 -41.42
N PRO A 286 16.23 17.14 -40.33
CA PRO A 286 15.36 17.19 -39.17
C PRO A 286 14.03 17.87 -39.54
N ARG A 287 12.92 17.40 -38.99
CA ARG A 287 11.57 17.94 -39.23
C ARG A 287 10.75 18.02 -37.95
N LEU A 288 10.71 16.94 -37.18
CA LEU A 288 10.03 16.86 -35.89
C LEU A 288 11.07 16.77 -34.76
N GLY A 289 11.11 17.77 -33.91
CA GLY A 289 11.88 17.76 -32.68
C GLY A 289 11.05 17.21 -31.52
N ILE A 290 11.65 16.43 -30.64
CA ILE A 290 11.07 16.08 -29.35
C ILE A 290 12.01 16.60 -28.26
N MET A 291 11.53 17.54 -27.44
CA MET A 291 12.26 18.04 -26.28
C MET A 291 11.70 17.41 -25.01
N THR A 292 12.54 16.80 -24.19
CA THR A 292 12.08 16.09 -22.99
C THR A 292 13.15 16.05 -21.90
N ALA A 293 12.75 15.77 -20.66
CA ALA A 293 13.63 15.74 -19.49
C ALA A 293 13.24 14.65 -18.50
N GLY A 294 14.20 14.27 -17.64
CA GLY A 294 13.99 13.33 -16.54
C GLY A 294 13.28 12.05 -16.95
N LYS A 295 12.35 11.57 -16.13
CA LYS A 295 11.63 10.32 -16.38
C LYS A 295 10.86 10.32 -17.70
N ALA A 296 10.34 11.48 -18.15
CA ALA A 296 9.65 11.59 -19.43
C ALA A 296 10.55 11.26 -20.63
N TYR A 297 11.87 11.48 -20.52
CA TYR A 297 12.82 11.07 -21.56
C TYR A 297 12.79 9.56 -21.81
N LEU A 298 12.81 8.79 -20.73
CA LEU A 298 12.72 7.34 -20.79
C LEU A 298 11.37 6.91 -21.42
N ASP A 299 10.27 7.53 -20.97
CA ASP A 299 8.96 7.23 -21.56
C ASP A 299 8.86 7.60 -23.06
N VAL A 300 9.54 8.67 -23.52
CA VAL A 300 9.66 9.02 -24.95
C VAL A 300 10.43 7.93 -25.71
N ARG A 301 11.55 7.45 -25.17
CA ARG A 301 12.33 6.37 -25.79
C ARG A 301 11.50 5.10 -25.91
N GLN A 302 10.74 4.75 -24.86
CA GLN A 302 9.82 3.63 -24.90
C GLN A 302 8.68 3.87 -25.90
N ALA A 303 8.09 5.06 -25.96
CA ALA A 303 7.03 5.39 -26.91
C ALA A 303 7.50 5.27 -28.37
N LEU A 304 8.73 5.70 -28.68
CA LEU A 304 9.33 5.51 -30.01
C LEU A 304 9.51 4.03 -30.32
N ALA A 305 10.06 3.26 -29.37
CA ALA A 305 10.22 1.80 -29.53
C ALA A 305 8.88 1.08 -29.75
N ASP A 306 7.84 1.44 -29.00
CA ASP A 306 6.48 0.91 -29.14
C ASP A 306 5.93 1.15 -30.55
N LEU A 307 6.15 2.34 -31.10
CA LEU A 307 5.77 2.72 -32.46
C LEU A 307 6.66 2.09 -33.55
N SER A 308 7.61 1.22 -33.17
CA SER A 308 8.62 0.61 -34.06
C SER A 308 9.51 1.66 -34.74
N LEU A 309 9.82 2.73 -34.01
CA LEU A 309 10.72 3.80 -34.41
C LEU A 309 12.05 3.64 -33.64
N ASP A 310 12.95 2.81 -34.19
CA ASP A 310 14.34 2.76 -33.74
C ASP A 310 15.10 4.03 -34.15
N ASP A 311 16.34 4.18 -33.65
CA ASP A 311 17.14 5.39 -33.84
C ASP A 311 17.44 5.65 -35.32
N GLU A 312 17.68 4.60 -36.10
CA GLU A 312 17.92 4.69 -37.54
C GLU A 312 16.66 5.14 -38.29
N THR A 313 15.50 4.57 -37.94
CA THR A 313 14.22 4.96 -38.54
C THR A 313 13.87 6.39 -38.15
N CYS A 314 14.08 6.79 -36.89
CA CYS A 314 13.92 8.17 -36.42
C CYS A 314 14.77 9.14 -37.24
N ALA A 315 16.06 8.84 -37.40
CA ALA A 315 16.98 9.66 -38.18
C ALA A 315 16.53 9.78 -39.65
N ARG A 316 16.09 8.67 -40.27
CA ARG A 316 15.63 8.63 -41.66
C ARG A 316 14.38 9.46 -41.92
N ILE A 317 13.43 9.51 -40.97
CA ILE A 317 12.16 10.23 -41.13
C ILE A 317 12.19 11.66 -40.56
N GLY A 318 13.35 12.15 -40.12
CA GLY A 318 13.50 13.52 -39.66
C GLY A 318 13.16 13.75 -38.18
N ILE A 319 13.20 12.72 -37.32
CA ILE A 319 13.01 12.91 -35.87
C ILE A 319 14.35 13.26 -35.21
N ARG A 320 14.34 14.34 -34.42
CA ARG A 320 15.43 14.74 -33.52
C ARG A 320 14.94 14.73 -32.08
N VAL A 321 15.74 14.25 -31.14
CA VAL A 321 15.36 14.20 -29.71
C VAL A 321 16.40 14.91 -28.86
N LEU A 322 15.99 15.97 -28.16
CA LEU A 322 16.80 16.65 -27.15
C LEU A 322 16.41 16.17 -25.76
N LYS A 323 17.38 15.61 -25.05
CA LYS A 323 17.29 15.38 -23.61
C LYS A 323 17.83 16.60 -22.87
N VAL A 324 16.98 17.27 -22.11
CA VAL A 324 17.33 18.40 -21.25
C VAL A 324 17.70 17.87 -19.87
N GLY A 325 18.92 18.17 -19.42
CA GLY A 325 19.41 17.78 -18.09
C GLY A 325 19.11 18.83 -17.02
N CYS A 326 19.21 20.12 -17.38
CA CYS A 326 18.82 21.24 -16.54
C CYS A 326 17.55 21.88 -17.10
N VAL A 327 16.41 21.67 -16.44
CA VAL A 327 15.10 22.14 -16.94
C VAL A 327 14.85 23.61 -16.68
N TRP A 328 15.58 24.19 -15.71
CA TRP A 328 15.60 25.62 -15.48
C TRP A 328 16.94 26.06 -14.87
N PRO A 329 17.55 27.16 -15.34
CA PRO A 329 17.19 27.87 -16.57
C PRO A 329 17.50 27.02 -17.81
N LEU A 330 16.67 27.13 -18.85
CA LEU A 330 16.93 26.51 -20.16
C LEU A 330 17.97 27.35 -20.90
N ASP A 331 19.00 26.73 -21.47
CA ASP A 331 20.03 27.43 -22.22
C ASP A 331 19.54 27.82 -23.63
N ALA A 332 19.59 29.13 -23.91
CA ALA A 332 19.15 29.72 -25.16
C ALA A 332 19.87 29.15 -26.39
N GLN A 333 21.19 28.98 -26.31
CA GLN A 333 21.99 28.49 -27.44
C GLN A 333 21.64 27.03 -27.74
N ASN A 334 21.62 26.16 -26.73
CA ASN A 334 21.22 24.76 -26.90
C ASN A 334 19.80 24.62 -27.47
N ALA A 335 18.85 25.45 -27.00
CA ALA A 335 17.48 25.44 -27.49
C ALA A 335 17.37 25.86 -28.97
N ARG A 336 18.11 26.90 -29.37
CA ARG A 336 18.15 27.42 -30.75
C ARG A 336 18.88 26.47 -31.70
N ASP A 337 20.01 25.91 -31.27
CA ASP A 337 20.75 24.92 -32.05
C ASP A 337 19.88 23.68 -32.33
N PHE A 338 19.14 23.22 -31.32
CA PHE A 338 18.18 22.13 -31.49
C PHE A 338 17.04 22.48 -32.45
N ALA A 339 16.48 23.68 -32.33
CA ALA A 339 15.36 24.17 -33.13
C ALA A 339 15.70 24.40 -34.60
N THR A 340 16.97 24.65 -34.93
CA THR A 340 17.42 24.95 -36.30
C THR A 340 17.13 23.78 -37.24
N GLY A 341 16.37 24.06 -38.30
CA GLY A 341 15.97 23.11 -39.34
C GLY A 341 14.68 22.33 -39.04
N LEU A 342 14.06 22.50 -37.87
CA LEU A 342 12.81 21.82 -37.53
C LEU A 342 11.58 22.57 -38.04
N ASP A 343 10.56 21.81 -38.47
CA ASP A 343 9.22 22.33 -38.78
C ASP A 343 8.42 22.53 -37.48
N GLU A 344 8.56 21.58 -36.56
CA GLU A 344 7.85 21.58 -35.28
C GLU A 344 8.63 20.91 -34.15
N ILE A 345 8.35 21.32 -32.91
CA ILE A 345 8.86 20.71 -31.68
C ILE A 345 7.68 20.26 -30.82
N LEU A 346 7.71 19.00 -30.40
CA LEU A 346 6.87 18.45 -29.34
C LEU A 346 7.64 18.45 -28.02
N VAL A 347 7.16 19.21 -27.04
CA VAL A 347 7.70 19.22 -25.69
C VAL A 347 6.97 18.17 -24.85
N VAL A 348 7.72 17.18 -24.38
CA VAL A 348 7.23 16.10 -23.51
C VAL A 348 7.81 16.28 -22.12
N GLU A 349 7.02 16.93 -21.26
CA GLU A 349 7.33 17.15 -19.84
C GLU A 349 6.17 16.72 -18.96
N GLU A 350 6.46 16.27 -17.73
CA GLU A 350 5.43 15.89 -16.76
C GLU A 350 4.82 17.12 -16.08
N LYS A 351 3.58 16.99 -15.61
CA LYS A 351 2.86 18.05 -14.88
C LYS A 351 2.74 19.35 -15.68
N ARG A 352 2.73 20.52 -15.04
CA ARG A 352 2.57 21.81 -15.73
C ARG A 352 3.85 22.20 -16.44
N GLN A 353 3.72 23.07 -17.44
CA GLN A 353 4.81 23.46 -18.33
C GLN A 353 5.90 24.27 -17.62
N ILE A 354 7.14 23.86 -17.83
CA ILE A 354 8.36 24.61 -17.54
C ILE A 354 9.17 24.74 -18.83
N LEU A 355 9.45 23.60 -19.49
CA LEU A 355 10.22 23.55 -20.72
C LEU A 355 9.47 24.15 -21.90
N GLU A 356 8.17 23.90 -22.02
CA GLU A 356 7.37 24.43 -23.14
C GLU A 356 7.35 25.96 -23.10
N TYR A 357 7.25 26.55 -21.91
CA TYR A 357 7.30 27.99 -21.72
C TYR A 357 8.69 28.55 -21.95
N ALA A 358 9.73 27.94 -21.37
CA ALA A 358 11.10 28.37 -21.58
C ALA A 358 11.51 28.31 -23.06
N LEU A 359 11.18 27.22 -23.76
CA LEU A 359 11.46 27.09 -25.18
C LEU A 359 10.75 28.16 -26.03
N LYS A 360 9.48 28.44 -25.74
CA LYS A 360 8.75 29.51 -26.45
C LYS A 360 9.41 30.86 -26.24
N GLU A 361 9.83 31.18 -25.01
CA GLU A 361 10.57 32.41 -24.70
C GLU A 361 11.87 32.50 -25.52
N GLU A 362 12.68 31.43 -25.52
CA GLU A 362 13.96 31.42 -26.24
C GLU A 362 13.84 31.58 -27.76
N LEU A 363 12.67 31.25 -28.32
CA LEU A 363 12.36 31.31 -29.74
C LEU A 363 11.55 32.56 -30.15
N TYR A 364 10.76 33.18 -29.25
CA TYR A 364 9.75 34.19 -29.60
C TYR A 364 10.34 35.47 -30.20
N ASN A 365 11.52 35.89 -29.76
CA ASN A 365 12.24 37.04 -30.32
C ASN A 365 13.43 36.63 -31.20
N TRP A 366 13.48 35.35 -31.58
CA TRP A 366 14.47 34.88 -32.53
C TRP A 366 14.01 35.17 -33.98
N ARG A 367 14.76 34.69 -34.96
CA ARG A 367 14.47 34.91 -36.39
C ARG A 367 13.34 33.99 -36.88
N ASP A 368 12.43 34.56 -37.67
CA ASP A 368 11.19 33.88 -38.08
C ASP A 368 11.43 32.68 -39.02
N ASP A 369 12.51 32.70 -39.82
CA ASP A 369 12.86 31.67 -40.81
C ASP A 369 13.29 30.32 -40.21
N VAL A 370 13.62 30.29 -38.93
CA VAL A 370 14.08 29.06 -38.22
C VAL A 370 13.29 28.81 -36.93
N ARG A 371 12.12 29.45 -36.79
CA ARG A 371 11.24 29.28 -35.62
C ARG A 371 10.23 28.15 -35.87
N PRO A 372 10.43 26.94 -35.29
CA PRO A 372 9.46 25.86 -35.41
C PRO A 372 8.18 26.16 -34.64
N LYS A 373 7.09 25.47 -35.03
CA LYS A 373 5.87 25.44 -34.22
C LYS A 373 6.12 24.63 -32.94
N VAL A 374 5.78 25.17 -31.77
CA VAL A 374 5.97 24.49 -30.48
C VAL A 374 4.63 23.96 -29.95
N PHE A 375 4.57 22.65 -29.75
CA PHE A 375 3.44 21.94 -29.14
C PHE A 375 3.90 21.22 -27.88
N GLY A 376 2.97 20.93 -26.98
CA GLY A 376 3.25 20.20 -25.74
C GLY A 376 1.95 19.76 -25.10
N LYS A 377 1.42 20.57 -24.18
CA LYS A 377 0.15 20.24 -23.52
C LYS A 377 -1.06 20.34 -24.45
N PHE A 378 -1.03 21.24 -25.41
CA PHE A 378 -2.12 21.48 -26.34
C PHE A 378 -1.68 21.23 -27.79
N ASP A 379 -2.61 20.72 -28.57
CA ASP A 379 -2.47 20.53 -30.01
C ASP A 379 -2.75 21.84 -30.76
N GLN A 380 -2.54 21.83 -32.08
CA GLN A 380 -2.84 22.93 -32.98
C GLN A 380 -4.33 23.27 -32.98
N ARG A 381 -4.64 24.57 -33.02
CA ARG A 381 -5.95 25.10 -33.41
C ARG A 381 -5.85 25.91 -34.69
N ASP A 382 -6.89 25.82 -35.50
CA ASP A 382 -7.10 26.66 -36.67
C ASP A 382 -7.68 28.02 -36.20
N ASP A 383 -6.83 28.86 -35.58
CA ASP A 383 -7.08 30.30 -35.28
C ASP A 383 -7.33 30.66 -33.80
N GLU A 384 -6.24 30.76 -33.04
CA GLU A 384 -6.09 31.31 -31.69
C GLU A 384 -6.51 30.44 -30.48
N GLY A 385 -5.52 30.20 -29.61
CA GLY A 385 -5.77 29.78 -28.24
C GLY A 385 -4.59 29.10 -27.53
N GLY A 386 -4.04 29.76 -26.50
CA GLY A 386 -3.06 29.19 -25.58
C GLY A 386 -3.69 28.43 -24.41
N GLU A 387 -2.90 28.08 -23.40
CA GLU A 387 -3.39 27.38 -22.19
C GLU A 387 -4.58 28.08 -21.52
N TRP A 388 -4.59 29.41 -21.58
CA TRP A 388 -5.54 30.31 -20.94
C TRP A 388 -6.61 30.86 -21.89
N SER A 389 -6.65 30.40 -23.14
CA SER A 389 -7.70 30.83 -24.07
C SER A 389 -9.04 30.14 -23.81
N VAL A 390 -10.13 30.80 -24.21
CA VAL A 390 -11.47 30.24 -24.18
C VAL A 390 -12.05 30.27 -25.61
N PRO A 391 -12.40 29.10 -26.21
CA PRO A 391 -12.30 27.77 -25.62
C PRO A 391 -10.83 27.31 -25.47
N ARG A 392 -10.55 26.34 -24.60
CA ARG A 392 -9.19 25.82 -24.39
C ARG A 392 -8.76 24.90 -25.54
N GLY A 393 -7.49 24.94 -25.94
CA GLY A 393 -6.91 24.03 -26.93
C GLY A 393 -7.19 22.54 -26.66
N GLN A 394 -7.24 21.71 -27.70
CA GLN A 394 -7.37 20.26 -27.51
C GLN A 394 -6.13 19.74 -26.78
N THR A 395 -6.32 19.01 -25.68
CA THR A 395 -5.19 18.44 -24.92
C THR A 395 -4.48 17.38 -25.74
N LEU A 396 -3.16 17.55 -25.90
CA LEU A 396 -2.25 16.58 -26.51
C LEU A 396 -1.56 15.75 -25.42
N LEU A 397 -0.96 16.41 -24.43
CA LEU A 397 -0.39 15.80 -23.24
C LEU A 397 -1.02 16.43 -21.99
N PRO A 398 -1.48 15.64 -21.00
CA PRO A 398 -2.09 16.21 -19.80
C PRO A 398 -1.06 16.98 -18.96
N ALA A 399 -1.52 18.06 -18.33
CA ALA A 399 -0.76 18.81 -17.31
C ALA A 399 -0.98 18.29 -15.88
N HIS A 400 -1.83 17.27 -15.72
CA HIS A 400 -2.12 16.60 -14.46
C HIS A 400 -1.71 15.12 -14.53
N TYR A 401 -1.63 14.48 -13.36
CA TYR A 401 -1.19 13.08 -13.24
C TYR A 401 0.22 12.81 -13.81
N GLU A 402 0.58 11.54 -14.02
CA GLU A 402 1.82 11.09 -14.64
C GLU A 402 1.65 10.89 -16.15
N LEU A 403 2.71 11.10 -16.93
CA LEU A 403 2.74 10.66 -18.32
C LEU A 403 3.07 9.16 -18.40
N SER A 404 2.44 8.48 -19.36
CA SER A 404 2.75 7.09 -19.70
C SER A 404 3.32 7.01 -21.12
N PRO A 405 4.15 5.98 -21.43
CA PRO A 405 4.63 5.75 -22.80
C PRO A 405 3.49 5.67 -23.83
N ALA A 406 2.34 5.10 -23.44
CA ALA A 406 1.16 5.01 -24.32
C ALA A 406 0.56 6.38 -24.67
N LEU A 407 0.47 7.31 -23.71
CA LEU A 407 0.00 8.68 -23.97
C LEU A 407 0.98 9.43 -24.89
N ILE A 408 2.28 9.27 -24.64
CA ILE A 408 3.34 9.89 -25.45
C ILE A 408 3.35 9.30 -26.87
N ALA A 409 3.20 7.98 -27.02
CA ALA A 409 3.12 7.31 -28.30
C ALA A 409 1.94 7.83 -29.14
N LYS A 410 0.76 8.01 -28.53
CA LYS A 410 -0.39 8.63 -29.21
C LYS A 410 -0.12 10.08 -29.63
N ALA A 411 0.54 10.86 -28.77
CA ALA A 411 0.91 12.24 -29.11
C ALA A 411 1.89 12.29 -30.29
N ILE A 412 2.95 11.48 -30.27
CA ILE A 412 3.93 11.36 -31.36
C ILE A 412 3.24 10.87 -32.64
N ALA A 413 2.43 9.81 -32.57
CA ALA A 413 1.71 9.26 -33.72
C ALA A 413 0.78 10.31 -34.35
N ARG A 414 0.06 11.10 -33.53
CA ARG A 414 -0.79 12.18 -34.04
C ARG A 414 0.00 13.26 -34.78
N ARG A 415 1.22 13.59 -34.31
CA ARG A 415 2.10 14.54 -35.02
C ARG A 415 2.63 13.94 -36.32
N LEU A 416 3.12 12.72 -36.27
CA LEU A 416 3.63 11.96 -37.41
C LEU A 416 2.57 11.70 -38.48
N ALA A 417 1.28 11.61 -38.12
CA ALA A 417 0.19 11.46 -39.07
C ALA A 417 0.12 12.61 -40.10
N LYS A 418 0.57 13.81 -39.71
CA LYS A 418 0.65 15.02 -40.57
C LYS A 418 1.92 15.06 -41.45
N ALA A 419 2.90 14.21 -41.17
CA ALA A 419 4.13 14.11 -41.96
C ALA A 419 3.93 13.16 -43.16
N ASP A 420 4.73 13.34 -44.20
CA ASP A 420 4.85 12.38 -45.29
C ASP A 420 5.76 11.22 -44.85
N LEU A 421 5.19 10.02 -44.77
CA LEU A 421 5.84 8.82 -44.21
C LEU A 421 5.63 7.62 -45.13
N PRO A 422 6.63 6.71 -45.23
CA PRO A 422 6.46 5.45 -45.94
C PRO A 422 5.21 4.69 -45.49
N ALA A 423 4.46 4.13 -46.45
CA ALA A 423 3.16 3.49 -46.19
C ALA A 423 3.27 2.31 -45.20
N ASP A 424 4.36 1.54 -45.27
CA ASP A 424 4.64 0.42 -44.37
C ASP A 424 4.88 0.89 -42.92
N LEU A 425 5.54 2.03 -42.74
CA LEU A 425 5.79 2.61 -41.42
C LEU A 425 4.51 3.18 -40.82
N ARG A 426 3.72 3.89 -41.63
CA ARG A 426 2.40 4.39 -41.22
C ARG A 426 1.51 3.25 -40.74
N ALA A 427 1.43 2.15 -41.51
CA ALA A 427 0.65 0.98 -41.13
C ALA A 427 1.11 0.36 -39.79
N ARG A 428 2.43 0.33 -39.52
CA ARG A 428 2.97 -0.17 -38.24
C ARG A 428 2.61 0.73 -37.06
N ILE A 429 2.72 2.05 -37.23
CA ILE A 429 2.33 3.04 -36.21
C ILE A 429 0.83 2.90 -35.89
N ASP A 430 -0.02 2.89 -36.92
CA ASP A 430 -1.47 2.79 -36.76
C ASP A 430 -1.88 1.47 -36.08
N ALA A 431 -1.24 0.35 -36.44
CA ALA A 431 -1.47 -0.93 -35.80
C ALA A 431 -1.12 -0.91 -34.31
N ARG A 432 -0.01 -0.28 -33.92
CA ARG A 432 0.35 -0.14 -32.50
C ARG A 432 -0.64 0.76 -31.75
N VAL A 433 -1.02 1.90 -32.33
CA VAL A 433 -2.00 2.81 -31.72
C VAL A 433 -3.32 2.11 -31.49
N ALA A 434 -3.80 1.31 -32.46
CA ALA A 434 -5.03 0.53 -32.31
C ALA A 434 -4.96 -0.47 -31.14
N VAL A 435 -3.81 -1.09 -30.88
CA VAL A 435 -3.59 -1.97 -29.72
C VAL A 435 -3.66 -1.19 -28.41
N ILE A 436 -3.01 -0.02 -28.34
CA ILE A 436 -3.03 0.85 -27.17
C ILE A 436 -4.48 1.26 -26.84
N GLU A 437 -5.22 1.76 -27.83
CA GLU A 437 -6.61 2.17 -27.65
C GLU A 437 -7.53 1.00 -27.26
N ALA A 438 -7.31 -0.19 -27.82
CA ALA A 438 -8.06 -1.38 -27.43
C ALA A 438 -7.85 -1.73 -25.95
N LYS A 439 -6.59 -1.64 -25.47
CA LYS A 439 -6.25 -1.88 -24.07
C LYS A 439 -6.79 -0.81 -23.13
N GLU A 440 -6.80 0.45 -23.56
CA GLU A 440 -7.43 1.53 -22.80
C GLU A 440 -8.95 1.33 -22.68
N ARG A 441 -9.64 0.93 -23.76
CA ARG A 441 -11.07 0.57 -23.73
C ARG A 441 -11.36 -0.62 -22.80
N GLU A 442 -10.51 -1.65 -22.84
CA GLU A 442 -10.58 -2.80 -21.93
C GLU A 442 -10.34 -2.37 -20.46
N ALA A 443 -9.41 -1.46 -20.21
CA ALA A 443 -9.13 -0.95 -18.87
C ALA A 443 -10.26 -0.07 -18.32
N ALA A 444 -10.89 0.74 -19.18
CA ALA A 444 -12.01 1.62 -18.85
C ALA A 444 -13.33 0.86 -18.58
N THR A 445 -13.40 -0.42 -18.95
CA THR A 445 -14.58 -1.26 -18.67
C THR A 445 -14.74 -1.43 -17.16
N PRO A 446 -15.87 -1.01 -16.55
CA PRO A 446 -16.10 -1.14 -15.11
C PRO A 446 -16.07 -2.61 -14.70
N ARG A 447 -15.22 -2.94 -13.73
CA ARG A 447 -15.12 -4.29 -13.15
C ARG A 447 -15.61 -4.27 -11.71
N SER A 448 -16.34 -5.32 -11.32
CA SER A 448 -16.84 -5.51 -9.95
C SER A 448 -15.80 -6.15 -9.03
N VAL A 449 -14.50 -5.91 -9.26
CA VAL A 449 -13.42 -6.46 -8.42
C VAL A 449 -13.21 -5.54 -7.21
N PRO A 450 -13.30 -6.06 -5.97
CA PRO A 450 -13.07 -5.26 -4.76
C PRO A 450 -11.66 -4.64 -4.75
N GLU A 451 -11.59 -3.32 -4.57
CA GLU A 451 -10.30 -2.64 -4.41
C GLU A 451 -9.69 -2.91 -3.03
N ARG A 452 -8.36 -3.10 -2.97
CA ARG A 452 -7.61 -3.21 -1.71
C ARG A 452 -7.38 -1.82 -1.10
N GLN A 453 -8.43 -1.28 -0.50
CA GLN A 453 -8.42 0.00 0.21
C GLN A 453 -7.37 0.03 1.35
N PRO A 454 -6.63 1.14 1.53
CA PRO A 454 -5.70 1.31 2.65
C PRO A 454 -6.38 1.10 4.01
N TRP A 455 -5.82 0.24 4.86
CA TRP A 455 -6.41 -0.09 6.17
C TRP A 455 -5.40 -0.16 7.33
N PHE A 456 -5.91 -0.11 8.57
CA PHE A 456 -5.08 -0.24 9.76
C PHE A 456 -4.48 -1.65 9.87
N CYS A 457 -3.24 -1.71 10.34
CA CYS A 457 -2.57 -2.97 10.66
C CYS A 457 -3.36 -3.74 11.74
N SER A 458 -3.28 -5.06 11.71
CA SER A 458 -3.90 -5.91 12.74
C SER A 458 -3.40 -5.50 14.14
N GLY A 459 -4.33 -5.24 15.07
CA GLY A 459 -4.02 -4.75 16.41
C GLY A 459 -3.44 -3.33 16.49
N CYS A 460 -3.64 -2.50 15.46
CA CYS A 460 -3.23 -1.09 15.49
C CYS A 460 -3.93 -0.32 16.64
N PRO A 461 -3.21 0.51 17.41
CA PRO A 461 -3.80 1.34 18.47
C PRO A 461 -4.84 2.34 17.93
N HIS A 462 -4.68 2.77 16.67
CA HIS A 462 -5.60 3.70 16.03
C HIS A 462 -7.00 3.13 15.79
N ASN A 463 -7.20 1.80 15.86
CA ASN A 463 -8.55 1.21 15.82
C ASN A 463 -9.46 1.71 16.95
N THR A 464 -8.85 2.12 18.08
CA THR A 464 -9.54 2.68 19.24
C THR A 464 -9.32 4.18 19.32
N SER A 465 -8.08 4.66 19.16
CA SER A 465 -7.73 6.06 19.40
C SER A 465 -8.39 7.07 18.45
N THR A 466 -8.75 6.66 17.23
CA THR A 466 -9.39 7.57 16.26
C THR A 466 -10.90 7.67 16.43
N ARG A 467 -11.52 6.86 17.30
CA ARG A 467 -12.95 6.99 17.62
C ARG A 467 -13.20 8.29 18.36
N VAL A 468 -14.39 8.87 18.15
CA VAL A 468 -14.88 10.05 18.86
C VAL A 468 -16.29 9.79 19.38
N PRO A 469 -16.73 10.50 20.42
CA PRO A 469 -18.09 10.37 20.96
C PRO A 469 -19.17 10.71 19.94
N ASP A 470 -20.38 10.21 20.17
CA ASP A 470 -21.53 10.60 19.37
C ASP A 470 -21.82 12.11 19.44
N GLY A 471 -22.21 12.67 18.29
CA GLY A 471 -22.36 14.11 18.09
C GLY A 471 -21.05 14.88 17.87
N SER A 472 -19.90 14.21 17.84
CA SER A 472 -18.60 14.86 17.62
C SER A 472 -17.94 14.41 16.31
N ARG A 473 -17.05 15.27 15.79
CA ARG A 473 -16.15 14.95 14.67
C ARG A 473 -14.69 15.08 15.05
N ALA A 474 -13.83 14.41 14.29
CA ALA A 474 -12.39 14.56 14.34
C ALA A 474 -11.83 15.21 13.07
N LEU A 475 -10.76 15.97 13.24
CA LEU A 475 -9.85 16.44 12.20
C LEU A 475 -8.59 15.58 12.22
N ALA A 476 -7.90 15.47 11.09
CA ALA A 476 -6.68 14.69 10.94
C ALA A 476 -5.55 15.49 10.28
N GLY A 477 -4.33 14.98 10.39
CA GLY A 477 -3.21 15.34 9.53
C GLY A 477 -2.81 14.18 8.63
N ILE A 478 -1.74 14.38 7.87
CA ILE A 478 -1.09 13.28 7.15
C ILE A 478 -0.40 12.35 8.16
N GLY A 479 -0.75 11.06 8.13
CA GLY A 479 -0.28 10.05 9.07
C GLY A 479 -1.18 8.82 9.05
N CYS A 480 -0.94 7.81 9.89
CA CYS A 480 -1.82 6.64 9.89
C CYS A 480 -3.28 7.05 10.14
N HIS A 481 -3.50 8.03 11.02
CA HIS A 481 -4.82 8.57 11.33
C HIS A 481 -5.51 9.28 10.14
N TYR A 482 -4.78 9.67 9.08
CA TYR A 482 -5.39 10.08 7.79
C TYR A 482 -6.29 8.98 7.22
N MET A 483 -5.89 7.72 7.42
CA MET A 483 -6.61 6.57 6.89
C MET A 483 -7.97 6.35 7.55
N SER A 484 -8.24 6.96 8.70
CA SER A 484 -9.55 6.84 9.33
C SER A 484 -10.67 7.50 8.54
N MET A 485 -10.37 8.37 7.56
CA MET A 485 -11.37 8.95 6.66
C MET A 485 -12.02 7.91 5.74
N TRP A 486 -11.28 6.87 5.34
CA TRP A 486 -11.85 5.74 4.61
C TRP A 486 -12.51 4.71 5.53
N MET A 487 -12.46 4.95 6.84
CA MET A 487 -13.06 4.12 7.88
C MET A 487 -14.33 4.79 8.42
N ASP A 488 -15.22 4.00 9.02
CA ASP A 488 -16.45 4.53 9.62
C ASP A 488 -16.13 5.14 10.99
N ARG A 489 -15.46 6.31 10.99
CA ARG A 489 -14.76 6.89 12.15
C ARG A 489 -14.99 8.39 12.40
N LYS A 490 -16.02 9.02 11.82
CA LYS A 490 -16.36 10.45 12.00
C LYS A 490 -15.14 11.39 11.94
N THR A 491 -14.15 11.02 11.12
CA THR A 491 -12.97 11.83 10.82
C THR A 491 -13.23 12.43 9.46
N GLU A 492 -13.63 13.69 9.42
CA GLU A 492 -14.32 14.26 8.26
C GLU A 492 -13.38 15.00 7.30
N THR A 493 -12.26 15.52 7.81
CA THR A 493 -11.33 16.31 7.00
C THR A 493 -9.92 16.30 7.58
N PHE A 494 -8.98 16.87 6.84
CA PHE A 494 -7.57 16.91 7.16
C PHE A 494 -6.91 18.22 6.76
N SER A 495 -5.72 18.48 7.32
CA SER A 495 -4.86 19.60 6.92
C SER A 495 -3.42 19.15 6.66
N GLN A 496 -2.58 20.09 6.21
CA GLN A 496 -1.15 19.88 6.04
C GLN A 496 -0.46 19.50 7.35
N MET A 497 0.67 18.78 7.26
CA MET A 497 1.47 18.36 8.41
C MET A 497 1.90 19.56 9.26
N GLY A 498 1.57 19.53 10.55
CA GLY A 498 1.82 20.61 11.50
C GLY A 498 0.75 21.71 11.51
N GLY A 499 -0.28 21.62 10.67
CA GLY A 499 -1.44 22.52 10.67
C GLY A 499 -2.70 21.87 11.25
N GLU A 500 -2.59 20.69 11.87
CA GLU A 500 -3.72 19.92 12.39
C GLU A 500 -4.50 20.74 13.42
N GLY A 501 -5.82 20.79 13.27
CA GLY A 501 -6.71 21.51 14.17
C GLY A 501 -6.77 23.03 13.96
N VAL A 502 -5.78 23.66 13.34
CA VAL A 502 -5.74 25.14 13.20
C VAL A 502 -6.86 25.65 12.29
N ALA A 503 -7.32 24.86 11.32
CA ALA A 503 -8.50 25.23 10.53
C ALA A 503 -9.76 25.48 11.39
N TRP A 504 -9.82 24.91 12.61
CA TRP A 504 -10.90 25.16 13.57
C TRP A 504 -10.91 26.60 14.09
N THR A 505 -9.75 27.23 14.27
CA THR A 505 -9.68 28.61 14.77
C THR A 505 -10.35 29.58 13.79
N GLY A 506 -10.34 29.27 12.49
CA GLY A 506 -11.11 30.01 11.48
C GLY A 506 -12.59 29.64 11.41
N GLN A 507 -12.97 28.39 11.77
CA GLN A 507 -14.35 27.91 11.69
C GLN A 507 -15.20 28.28 12.92
N MET A 508 -14.62 28.23 14.12
CA MET A 508 -15.34 28.28 15.40
C MET A 508 -16.22 29.52 15.60
N HIS A 509 -15.95 30.60 14.87
CA HIS A 509 -16.72 31.85 14.94
C HIS A 509 -18.00 31.83 14.07
N PHE A 510 -18.13 30.87 13.15
CA PHE A 510 -19.17 30.84 12.11
C PHE A 510 -20.02 29.57 12.15
N THR A 511 -19.95 28.80 13.24
CA THR A 511 -20.70 27.54 13.41
C THR A 511 -21.31 27.44 14.80
N ASN A 512 -22.38 26.65 14.92
CA ASN A 512 -22.97 26.28 16.21
C ASN A 512 -22.26 25.08 16.86
N GLU A 513 -21.37 24.42 16.13
CA GLU A 513 -20.51 23.38 16.68
C GLU A 513 -19.56 23.99 17.71
N ARG A 514 -19.56 23.44 18.93
CA ARG A 514 -18.82 24.04 20.05
C ARG A 514 -17.39 23.52 20.22
N HIS A 515 -17.11 22.36 19.66
CA HIS A 515 -15.88 21.61 19.92
C HIS A 515 -15.59 20.61 18.81
N VAL A 516 -14.29 20.41 18.52
CA VAL A 516 -13.81 19.36 17.63
C VAL A 516 -12.64 18.59 18.27
N PHE A 517 -12.46 17.33 17.87
CA PHE A 517 -11.26 16.55 18.20
C PHE A 517 -10.22 16.64 17.08
N VAL A 518 -8.94 16.54 17.41
CA VAL A 518 -7.85 16.57 16.43
C VAL A 518 -6.93 15.38 16.64
N ASN A 519 -6.86 14.46 15.67
CA ASN A 519 -5.89 13.37 15.70
C ASN A 519 -4.52 13.92 15.26
N LEU A 520 -3.53 13.87 16.15
CA LEU A 520 -2.16 14.34 15.89
C LEU A 520 -1.16 13.24 16.25
N GLY A 521 -0.30 12.83 15.33
CA GLY A 521 0.77 11.86 15.64
C GLY A 521 1.91 12.48 16.46
N ASP A 522 2.60 11.68 17.27
CA ASP A 522 3.81 12.08 18.00
C ASP A 522 4.94 12.59 17.09
N GLY A 523 5.15 11.97 15.92
CA GLY A 523 6.10 12.46 14.92
C GLY A 523 5.73 13.85 14.39
N THR A 524 4.44 14.11 14.15
CA THR A 524 3.96 15.43 13.73
C THR A 524 4.06 16.45 14.85
N TYR A 525 3.72 16.05 16.08
CA TYR A 525 3.87 16.88 17.26
C TYR A 525 5.31 17.42 17.37
N PHE A 526 6.31 16.55 17.20
CA PHE A 526 7.72 16.93 17.22
C PHE A 526 8.12 17.80 16.02
N HIS A 527 7.62 17.50 14.82
CA HIS A 527 7.95 18.24 13.59
C HIS A 527 7.48 19.69 13.60
N SER A 528 6.21 19.93 13.92
CA SER A 528 5.59 21.27 13.94
C SER A 528 4.26 21.36 14.69
N GLY A 529 3.67 20.23 15.11
CA GLY A 529 2.33 20.18 15.72
C GLY A 529 2.23 20.93 17.06
N LEU A 530 3.35 21.10 17.77
CA LEU A 530 3.38 21.97 18.96
C LEU A 530 3.02 23.44 18.62
N LEU A 531 3.42 23.95 17.45
CA LEU A 531 3.06 25.30 17.01
C LEU A 531 1.56 25.41 16.71
N ALA A 532 0.95 24.37 16.16
CA ALA A 532 -0.51 24.31 15.98
C ALA A 532 -1.26 24.34 17.32
N ILE A 533 -0.82 23.55 18.30
CA ILE A 533 -1.39 23.57 19.66
C ILE A 533 -1.26 24.97 20.28
N ARG A 534 -0.07 25.58 20.18
CA ARG A 534 0.16 26.95 20.66
C ARG A 534 -0.79 27.96 20.01
N ALA A 535 -0.99 27.87 18.69
CA ALA A 535 -1.93 28.73 17.97
C ALA A 535 -3.38 28.53 18.43
N ALA A 536 -3.81 27.29 18.67
CA ALA A 536 -5.14 26.99 19.19
C ALA A 536 -5.36 27.53 20.61
N ILE A 537 -4.35 27.40 21.48
CA ILE A 537 -4.37 27.98 22.84
C ILE A 537 -4.46 29.51 22.76
N ALA A 538 -3.63 30.14 21.92
CA ALA A 538 -3.64 31.60 21.74
C ALA A 538 -4.98 32.11 21.19
N ALA A 539 -5.64 31.34 20.33
CA ALA A 539 -6.97 31.65 19.80
C ALA A 539 -8.11 31.39 20.80
N GLY A 540 -7.83 30.80 21.97
CA GLY A 540 -8.85 30.39 22.92
C GLY A 540 -9.80 29.31 22.37
N ALA A 541 -9.32 28.48 21.43
CA ALA A 541 -10.16 27.54 20.72
C ALA A 541 -10.61 26.37 21.62
N ASN A 542 -11.91 26.06 21.58
CA ASN A 542 -12.48 24.86 22.20
C ASN A 542 -12.18 23.65 21.33
N VAL A 543 -11.06 22.97 21.61
CA VAL A 543 -10.57 21.85 20.80
C VAL A 543 -9.81 20.86 21.69
N THR A 544 -9.96 19.56 21.40
CA THR A 544 -9.16 18.52 22.05
C THR A 544 -8.16 17.92 21.07
N TYR A 545 -6.87 18.14 21.31
CA TYR A 545 -5.82 17.43 20.59
C TYR A 545 -5.60 16.05 21.18
N LYS A 546 -5.78 15.03 20.37
CA LYS A 546 -5.45 13.63 20.67
C LYS A 546 -4.05 13.35 20.14
N VAL A 547 -3.04 13.47 20.99
CA VAL A 547 -1.65 13.15 20.67
C VAL A 547 -1.51 11.62 20.67
N LEU A 548 -1.50 11.03 19.50
CA LEU A 548 -1.44 9.58 19.28
C LEU A 548 0.01 9.12 19.33
N TYR A 549 0.50 8.87 20.54
CA TYR A 549 1.87 8.44 20.81
C TYR A 549 2.06 6.95 20.53
N ASN A 550 2.94 6.63 19.57
CA ASN A 550 3.17 5.26 19.13
C ASN A 550 4.66 4.88 19.04
N ASP A 551 5.57 5.79 19.42
CA ASP A 551 7.03 5.61 19.49
C ASP A 551 7.68 5.32 18.12
N ALA A 552 7.00 5.66 17.01
CA ALA A 552 7.55 5.46 15.67
C ALA A 552 6.88 6.35 14.61
N VAL A 553 7.68 6.90 13.69
CA VAL A 553 7.18 7.40 12.40
C VAL A 553 6.77 6.19 11.56
N ALA A 554 5.52 5.76 11.77
CA ALA A 554 5.06 4.43 11.38
C ALA A 554 4.96 4.27 9.87
N MET A 555 4.37 5.23 9.15
CA MET A 555 4.11 5.13 7.71
C MET A 555 5.37 5.07 6.86
N THR A 556 6.46 5.71 7.27
CA THR A 556 7.76 5.74 6.57
C THR A 556 8.66 4.55 6.92
N GLY A 557 8.07 3.48 7.46
CA GLY A 557 8.79 2.23 7.73
C GLY A 557 9.20 2.02 9.19
N GLY A 558 8.62 2.74 10.15
CA GLY A 558 8.84 2.53 11.58
C GLY A 558 10.15 3.13 12.08
N GLN A 559 10.44 4.36 11.66
CA GLN A 559 11.65 5.10 12.05
C GLN A 559 11.45 5.73 13.43
N PRO A 560 12.49 5.92 14.25
CA PRO A 560 12.36 6.72 15.46
C PRO A 560 12.01 8.18 15.10
N VAL A 561 11.28 8.85 15.99
CA VAL A 561 11.13 10.32 15.93
C VAL A 561 12.52 10.95 16.07
N ASP A 562 12.74 12.11 15.44
CA ASP A 562 14.02 12.81 15.55
C ASP A 562 14.20 13.28 17.00
N GLY A 563 15.23 12.82 17.71
CA GLY A 563 15.40 13.06 19.15
C GLY A 563 14.61 12.11 20.08
N VAL A 564 14.61 12.40 21.38
CA VAL A 564 13.90 11.60 22.40
C VAL A 564 12.70 12.40 22.90
N LEU A 565 11.50 11.94 22.55
CA LEU A 565 10.24 12.51 23.04
C LEU A 565 9.45 11.43 23.78
N THR A 566 9.34 11.58 25.09
CA THR A 566 8.57 10.70 25.98
C THR A 566 7.22 11.33 26.31
N VAL A 567 6.24 10.51 26.70
CA VAL A 567 4.91 11.01 27.12
C VAL A 567 4.99 12.03 28.27
N PRO A 568 5.80 11.82 29.34
CA PRO A 568 5.99 12.85 30.37
C PRO A 568 6.52 14.18 29.81
N GLN A 569 7.47 14.16 28.87
CA GLN A 569 7.99 15.38 28.25
C GLN A 569 6.91 16.12 27.44
N ILE A 570 6.08 15.38 26.68
CA ILE A 570 4.92 15.97 25.97
C ILE A 570 3.99 16.62 26.98
N ALA A 571 3.64 15.93 28.07
CA ALA A 571 2.76 16.46 29.10
C ALA A 571 3.31 17.76 29.72
N PHE A 572 4.61 17.80 30.08
CA PHE A 572 5.25 19.02 30.59
C PHE A 572 5.21 20.16 29.57
N GLN A 573 5.49 19.89 28.30
CA GLN A 573 5.46 20.90 27.24
C GLN A 573 4.06 21.50 27.08
N VAL A 574 3.02 20.67 26.89
CA VAL A 574 1.67 21.20 26.63
C VAL A 574 1.05 21.89 27.85
N VAL A 575 1.40 21.48 29.07
CA VAL A 575 1.02 22.20 30.28
C VAL A 575 1.71 23.57 30.32
N ALA A 576 3.00 23.64 29.98
CA ALA A 576 3.73 24.91 29.91
C ALA A 576 3.22 25.85 28.81
N GLU A 577 2.71 25.31 27.69
CA GLU A 577 2.02 26.10 26.64
C GLU A 577 0.68 26.69 27.11
N GLY A 578 0.10 26.17 28.21
CA GLY A 578 -1.17 26.67 28.77
C GLY A 578 -2.42 25.86 28.40
N ALA A 579 -2.27 24.57 28.05
CA ALA A 579 -3.41 23.68 27.86
C ALA A 579 -4.29 23.63 29.13
N LYS A 580 -5.62 23.72 28.95
CA LYS A 580 -6.58 23.83 30.05
C LYS A 580 -6.80 22.53 30.81
N HIS A 581 -6.65 21.41 30.12
CA HIS A 581 -6.77 20.09 30.70
C HIS A 581 -5.92 19.10 29.92
N VAL A 582 -5.18 18.24 30.61
CA VAL A 582 -4.26 17.27 30.02
C VAL A 582 -4.43 15.93 30.72
N LEU A 583 -4.69 14.87 29.95
CA LEU A 583 -4.78 13.51 30.48
C LEU A 583 -4.07 12.51 29.57
N ILE A 584 -3.65 11.39 30.16
CA ILE A 584 -2.97 10.28 29.48
C ILE A 584 -3.88 9.07 29.46
N VAL A 585 -3.99 8.41 28.31
CA VAL A 585 -4.75 7.19 28.10
C VAL A 585 -3.81 6.10 27.57
N THR A 586 -3.76 4.94 28.23
CA THR A 586 -2.84 3.83 27.89
C THR A 586 -3.53 2.47 28.13
N ASP A 587 -3.04 1.40 27.49
CA ASP A 587 -3.43 0.02 27.82
C ASP A 587 -2.64 -0.57 29.01
N GLU A 588 -1.66 0.17 29.52
CA GLU A 588 -0.80 -0.20 30.65
C GLU A 588 -0.66 1.00 31.63
N PRO A 589 -1.72 1.43 32.36
CA PRO A 589 -1.66 2.55 33.30
C PRO A 589 -0.62 2.37 34.41
N GLU A 590 -0.41 1.13 34.84
CA GLU A 590 0.53 0.74 35.88
C GLU A 590 1.99 1.10 35.57
N LYS A 591 2.34 1.38 34.31
CA LYS A 591 3.67 1.85 33.95
C LYS A 591 3.97 3.27 34.44
N TYR A 592 2.93 4.07 34.71
CA TYR A 592 3.04 5.40 35.30
C TYR A 592 2.96 5.30 36.82
N ASP A 593 3.92 4.59 37.41
CA ASP A 593 4.07 4.48 38.86
C ASP A 593 4.65 5.77 39.48
N ALA A 594 4.85 5.77 40.80
CA ALA A 594 5.39 6.92 41.52
C ALA A 594 6.81 7.34 41.08
N ASN A 595 7.54 6.51 40.32
CA ASN A 595 8.87 6.82 39.82
C ASN A 595 8.82 7.65 38.52
N ILE A 596 7.69 7.66 37.81
CA ILE A 596 7.51 8.50 36.61
C ILE A 596 6.89 9.83 37.02
N ARG A 597 7.70 10.90 36.98
CA ARG A 597 7.23 12.26 37.27
C ARG A 597 6.33 12.79 36.15
N LEU A 598 5.10 13.17 36.51
CA LEU A 598 4.16 13.88 35.64
C LEU A 598 3.94 15.33 36.13
N PRO A 599 3.48 16.26 35.27
CA PRO A 599 3.05 17.59 35.70
C PRO A 599 1.84 17.52 36.64
N GLU A 600 1.69 18.54 37.49
CA GLU A 600 0.51 18.66 38.36
C GLU A 600 -0.78 18.74 37.53
N GLY A 601 -1.84 18.05 37.99
CA GLY A 601 -3.13 18.00 37.31
C GLY A 601 -3.23 17.00 36.15
N VAL A 602 -2.14 16.36 35.74
CA VAL A 602 -2.17 15.31 34.71
C VAL A 602 -2.57 13.97 35.33
N THR A 603 -3.61 13.35 34.79
CA THR A 603 -4.13 12.06 35.25
C THR A 603 -3.95 10.97 34.19
N VAL A 604 -3.80 9.72 34.64
CA VAL A 604 -3.57 8.55 33.77
C VAL A 604 -4.74 7.58 33.90
N TYR A 605 -5.33 7.19 32.78
CA TYR A 605 -6.46 6.28 32.72
C TYR A 605 -6.23 5.10 31.78
N HIS A 606 -6.98 4.02 32.01
CA HIS A 606 -7.01 2.91 31.07
C HIS A 606 -7.80 3.28 29.81
N ARG A 607 -7.38 2.78 28.64
CA ARG A 607 -8.04 3.07 27.35
C ARG A 607 -9.52 2.67 27.25
N ASP A 608 -10.00 1.83 28.13
CA ASP A 608 -11.42 1.44 28.18
C ASP A 608 -12.32 2.61 28.61
N GLU A 609 -11.76 3.63 29.26
CA GLU A 609 -12.47 4.84 29.69
C GLU A 609 -12.49 5.94 28.62
N LEU A 610 -11.90 5.70 27.44
CA LEU A 610 -11.69 6.71 26.40
C LEU A 610 -12.97 7.47 26.00
N ASP A 611 -14.11 6.81 25.87
CA ASP A 611 -15.36 7.48 25.48
C ASP A 611 -15.84 8.47 26.56
N ARG A 612 -15.83 8.04 27.84
CA ARG A 612 -16.17 8.87 29.00
C ARG A 612 -15.27 10.10 29.06
N LEU A 613 -13.95 9.89 28.98
CA LEU A 613 -12.95 10.96 29.06
C LEU A 613 -13.08 11.94 27.88
N GLN A 614 -13.34 11.45 26.66
CA GLN A 614 -13.57 12.34 25.52
C GLN A 614 -14.83 13.19 25.69
N ARG A 615 -15.92 12.64 26.25
CA ARG A 615 -17.13 13.43 26.56
C ARG A 615 -16.85 14.51 27.59
N GLU A 616 -16.07 14.21 28.62
CA GLU A 616 -15.63 15.19 29.62
C GLU A 616 -14.79 16.30 28.96
N LEU A 617 -13.81 15.94 28.14
CA LEU A 617 -12.93 16.88 27.43
C LEU A 617 -13.67 17.80 26.44
N ARG A 618 -14.75 17.30 25.82
CA ARG A 618 -15.60 18.07 24.90
C ARG A 618 -16.27 19.28 25.55
N GLU A 619 -16.55 19.18 26.85
CA GLU A 619 -17.21 20.25 27.62
C GLU A 619 -16.19 21.25 28.21
N VAL A 620 -14.88 21.02 28.06
CA VAL A 620 -13.83 21.93 28.53
C VAL A 620 -13.73 23.13 27.61
N ALA A 621 -13.89 24.34 28.17
CA ALA A 621 -13.63 25.58 27.46
C ALA A 621 -12.10 25.78 27.29
N GLY A 622 -11.69 26.14 26.07
CA GLY A 622 -10.30 26.26 25.64
C GLY A 622 -9.70 24.94 25.15
N THR A 623 -8.40 24.97 24.88
CA THR A 623 -7.68 23.83 24.28
C THR A 623 -7.33 22.79 25.35
N SER A 624 -7.70 21.54 25.12
CA SER A 624 -7.38 20.40 25.96
C SER A 624 -6.58 19.33 25.20
N ILE A 625 -5.83 18.49 25.94
CA ILE A 625 -4.94 17.49 25.36
C ILE A 625 -5.24 16.10 25.94
N LEU A 626 -5.36 15.11 25.06
CA LEU A 626 -5.41 13.70 25.38
C LEU A 626 -4.19 13.02 24.76
N ILE A 627 -3.27 12.52 25.58
CA ILE A 627 -2.12 11.74 25.10
C ILE A 627 -2.53 10.27 25.08
N TYR A 628 -2.68 9.69 23.89
CA TYR A 628 -2.99 8.27 23.70
C TYR A 628 -1.70 7.50 23.51
N ASP A 629 -1.22 6.85 24.57
CA ASP A 629 0.06 6.15 24.62
C ASP A 629 -0.10 4.66 24.35
N GLN A 630 0.25 4.25 23.12
CA GLN A 630 0.31 2.85 22.75
C GLN A 630 1.21 2.61 21.53
N THR A 631 2.25 1.78 21.69
CA THR A 631 3.25 1.52 20.63
C THR A 631 2.62 0.96 19.34
N CYS A 632 3.16 1.38 18.20
CA CYS A 632 2.78 0.90 16.86
C CYS A 632 2.79 -0.64 16.76
N ALA A 633 1.69 -1.23 16.26
CA ALA A 633 1.52 -2.68 16.20
C ALA A 633 2.54 -3.40 15.29
N THR A 634 2.93 -2.78 14.17
CA THR A 634 3.96 -3.32 13.28
C THR A 634 5.33 -3.32 13.96
N GLU A 635 5.63 -2.28 14.72
CA GLU A 635 6.90 -2.16 15.44
C GLU A 635 6.94 -3.11 16.65
N LYS A 636 5.85 -3.24 17.42
CA LYS A 636 5.69 -4.30 18.45
C LYS A 636 6.03 -5.67 17.86
N ARG A 637 5.52 -6.00 16.67
CA ARG A 637 5.82 -7.28 15.99
C ARG A 637 7.30 -7.43 15.61
N ARG A 638 7.94 -6.38 15.10
CA ARG A 638 9.37 -6.40 14.72
C ARG A 638 10.25 -6.59 15.95
N ARG A 639 10.00 -5.83 17.03
CA ARG A 639 10.75 -5.93 18.28
C ARG A 639 10.56 -7.29 18.96
N ARG A 640 9.35 -7.86 18.96
CA ARG A 640 9.10 -9.24 19.43
C ARG A 640 9.90 -10.28 18.64
N LYS A 641 9.97 -10.17 17.31
CA LYS A 641 10.82 -11.06 16.48
C LYS A 641 12.31 -10.94 16.81
N ARG A 642 12.78 -9.76 17.23
CA ARG A 642 14.16 -9.50 17.67
C ARG A 642 14.41 -9.82 19.14
N GLY A 643 13.38 -10.23 19.90
CA GLY A 643 13.49 -10.47 21.33
C GLY A 643 13.58 -9.21 22.21
N THR A 644 13.34 -8.02 21.65
CA THR A 644 13.48 -6.72 22.37
C THR A 644 12.15 -6.15 22.88
N TYR A 645 11.07 -6.93 22.84
CA TYR A 645 9.76 -6.51 23.35
C TYR A 645 8.98 -7.71 23.89
N PRO A 646 8.22 -7.57 25.00
CA PRO A 646 7.47 -8.68 25.58
C PRO A 646 6.49 -9.29 24.58
N ASP A 647 6.50 -10.63 24.51
CA ASP A 647 5.52 -11.39 23.73
C ASP A 647 4.51 -12.06 24.66
N PRO A 648 3.25 -11.60 24.73
CA PRO A 648 2.25 -12.21 25.59
C PRO A 648 2.07 -13.68 25.24
N ALA A 649 2.21 -14.56 26.25
CA ALA A 649 1.93 -15.99 26.14
C ALA A 649 0.41 -16.24 26.13
N LYS A 650 -0.33 -15.54 25.27
CA LYS A 650 -1.78 -15.60 25.16
C LYS A 650 -2.17 -15.54 23.68
N ARG A 651 -3.11 -16.40 23.28
CA ARG A 651 -3.65 -16.47 21.92
C ARG A 651 -5.17 -16.46 21.95
N ALA A 652 -5.79 -15.71 21.04
CA ALA A 652 -7.24 -15.74 20.84
C ALA A 652 -7.59 -16.83 19.82
N PHE A 653 -8.64 -17.59 20.10
CA PHE A 653 -9.21 -18.62 19.26
C PHE A 653 -10.73 -18.42 19.16
N ILE A 654 -11.32 -18.76 18.03
CA ILE A 654 -12.76 -18.71 17.81
C ILE A 654 -13.24 -20.14 17.54
N ASN A 655 -14.15 -20.64 18.36
CA ASN A 655 -14.88 -21.87 18.05
C ASN A 655 -15.89 -21.56 16.93
N ASP A 656 -15.57 -21.95 15.69
CA ASP A 656 -16.38 -21.69 14.51
C ASP A 656 -17.79 -22.31 14.58
N ALA A 657 -17.93 -23.42 15.33
CA ALA A 657 -19.23 -24.05 15.54
C ALA A 657 -20.17 -23.16 16.39
N VAL A 658 -19.61 -22.45 17.37
CA VAL A 658 -20.34 -21.46 18.20
C VAL A 658 -20.48 -20.12 17.47
N CYS A 659 -19.55 -19.75 16.60
CA CYS A 659 -19.61 -18.48 15.86
C CYS A 659 -20.89 -18.36 15.01
N GLU A 660 -21.59 -17.22 15.09
CA GLU A 660 -22.74 -16.89 14.23
C GLU A 660 -22.34 -16.10 12.97
N GLY A 661 -21.07 -15.71 12.83
CA GLY A 661 -20.64 -14.89 11.70
C GLY A 661 -21.26 -13.49 11.68
N CYS A 662 -21.60 -12.93 12.85
CA CYS A 662 -22.23 -11.61 12.98
C CYS A 662 -21.30 -10.43 12.71
N GLY A 663 -19.97 -10.64 12.75
CA GLY A 663 -18.99 -9.59 12.51
C GLY A 663 -18.78 -8.60 13.66
N ASP A 664 -19.45 -8.75 14.81
CA ASP A 664 -19.29 -7.80 15.93
C ASP A 664 -17.84 -7.74 16.46
N CYS A 665 -17.10 -8.85 16.44
CA CYS A 665 -15.67 -8.85 16.72
C CYS A 665 -14.86 -7.97 15.76
N SER A 666 -15.28 -7.87 14.49
CA SER A 666 -14.68 -6.99 13.48
C SER A 666 -15.12 -5.55 13.69
N VAL A 667 -16.35 -5.28 14.09
CA VAL A 667 -16.83 -3.94 14.48
C VAL A 667 -16.02 -3.41 15.68
N GLN A 668 -15.82 -4.24 16.71
CA GLN A 668 -15.10 -3.85 17.91
C GLN A 668 -13.60 -3.70 17.69
N SER A 669 -12.96 -4.56 16.89
CA SER A 669 -11.50 -4.53 16.72
C SER A 669 -11.01 -3.82 15.47
N ASN A 670 -11.83 -3.73 14.44
CA ASN A 670 -11.48 -3.25 13.11
C ASN A 670 -10.24 -3.97 12.51
N CYS A 671 -10.02 -5.23 12.91
CA CYS A 671 -8.76 -5.96 12.73
C CYS A 671 -8.79 -6.93 11.53
N LEU A 672 -7.77 -6.85 10.68
CA LEU A 672 -7.63 -7.71 9.49
C LEU A 672 -7.32 -9.18 9.81
N SER A 673 -6.85 -9.50 11.02
CA SER A 673 -6.60 -10.88 11.45
C SER A 673 -7.87 -11.65 11.86
N VAL A 674 -9.05 -11.02 11.89
CA VAL A 674 -10.33 -11.68 12.15
C VAL A 674 -10.97 -12.13 10.83
N GLU A 675 -10.36 -13.12 10.20
CA GLU A 675 -10.68 -13.52 8.83
C GLU A 675 -12.02 -14.27 8.74
N PRO A 676 -12.74 -14.16 7.60
CA PRO A 676 -13.85 -15.07 7.30
C PRO A 676 -13.36 -16.52 7.18
N LEU A 677 -14.19 -17.45 7.64
CA LEU A 677 -14.00 -18.89 7.49
C LEU A 677 -15.26 -19.46 6.85
N GLN A 678 -15.16 -20.02 5.64
CA GLN A 678 -16.28 -20.69 5.01
C GLN A 678 -16.52 -22.06 5.66
N THR A 679 -17.77 -22.32 6.04
CA THR A 679 -18.19 -23.59 6.64
C THR A 679 -19.48 -24.07 5.99
N SER A 680 -19.84 -25.34 6.22
CA SER A 680 -21.16 -25.89 5.88
C SER A 680 -22.33 -25.13 6.50
N LEU A 681 -22.08 -24.35 7.57
CA LEU A 681 -23.05 -23.55 8.31
C LEU A 681 -23.01 -22.06 7.91
N GLY A 682 -22.43 -21.75 6.75
CA GLY A 682 -22.20 -20.40 6.25
C GLY A 682 -20.89 -19.78 6.75
N THR A 683 -20.69 -18.51 6.40
CA THR A 683 -19.48 -17.75 6.76
C THR A 683 -19.36 -17.56 8.28
N LYS A 684 -18.29 -18.10 8.87
CA LYS A 684 -17.88 -17.91 10.28
C LYS A 684 -16.63 -17.04 10.35
N ARG A 685 -16.04 -16.90 11.54
CA ARG A 685 -14.80 -16.13 11.78
C ARG A 685 -13.72 -17.02 12.36
N LYS A 686 -12.47 -16.74 12.00
CA LYS A 686 -11.26 -17.34 12.59
C LYS A 686 -10.23 -16.26 12.89
N ILE A 687 -9.29 -16.57 13.78
CA ILE A 687 -8.12 -15.71 14.03
C ILE A 687 -6.94 -16.24 13.23
N ASN A 688 -6.36 -15.40 12.38
CA ASN A 688 -5.09 -15.70 11.72
C ASN A 688 -3.94 -15.54 12.74
N GLN A 689 -3.39 -16.67 13.20
CA GLN A 689 -2.34 -16.68 14.23
C GLN A 689 -0.99 -16.13 13.74
N SER A 690 -0.75 -16.15 12.43
CA SER A 690 0.49 -15.68 11.80
C SER A 690 0.53 -14.15 11.65
N SER A 691 -0.64 -13.53 11.45
CA SER A 691 -0.76 -12.07 11.30
C SER A 691 -1.19 -11.34 12.59
N CYS A 692 -1.78 -12.03 13.56
CA CYS A 692 -2.27 -11.46 14.81
C CYS A 692 -1.16 -10.83 15.68
N ASN A 693 -1.40 -9.58 16.12
CA ASN A 693 -0.49 -8.80 16.97
C ASN A 693 -0.83 -8.85 18.47
N LYS A 694 -1.81 -9.68 18.88
CA LYS A 694 -2.15 -9.94 20.28
C LYS A 694 -2.61 -8.71 21.08
N ASP A 695 -3.40 -7.81 20.48
CA ASP A 695 -4.04 -6.69 21.19
C ASP A 695 -5.35 -7.09 21.90
N PHE A 696 -5.95 -8.20 21.47
CA PHE A 696 -7.16 -8.83 22.00
C PHE A 696 -8.46 -7.99 21.97
N SER A 697 -8.51 -6.82 21.32
CA SER A 697 -9.75 -6.02 21.23
C SER A 697 -10.89 -6.76 20.50
N CYS A 698 -10.57 -7.76 19.65
CA CYS A 698 -11.58 -8.63 19.04
C CYS A 698 -12.38 -9.44 20.07
N VAL A 699 -11.79 -9.72 21.23
CA VAL A 699 -12.44 -10.38 22.35
C VAL A 699 -13.50 -9.48 22.98
N ASN A 700 -13.53 -8.17 22.73
CA ASN A 700 -14.59 -7.29 23.24
C ASN A 700 -15.93 -7.47 22.50
N GLY A 701 -15.93 -8.13 21.32
CA GLY A 701 -17.16 -8.46 20.62
C GLY A 701 -18.08 -9.34 21.47
N PHE A 702 -19.38 -9.07 21.48
CA PHE A 702 -20.36 -9.79 22.28
C PHE A 702 -20.68 -11.15 21.66
N CYS A 703 -19.77 -12.11 21.89
CA CYS A 703 -19.82 -13.44 21.31
C CYS A 703 -19.19 -14.48 22.25
N PRO A 704 -19.91 -15.58 22.56
CA PRO A 704 -19.42 -16.66 23.41
C PRO A 704 -18.45 -17.60 22.70
N SER A 705 -18.17 -17.40 21.40
CA SER A 705 -17.25 -18.26 20.61
C SER A 705 -15.76 -18.02 20.90
N PHE A 706 -15.43 -16.91 21.58
CA PHE A 706 -14.04 -16.56 21.87
C PHE A 706 -13.50 -17.34 23.06
N VAL A 707 -12.32 -17.91 22.83
CA VAL A 707 -11.50 -18.57 23.85
C VAL A 707 -10.11 -17.97 23.81
N THR A 708 -9.55 -17.70 24.98
CA THR A 708 -8.14 -17.31 25.10
C THR A 708 -7.35 -18.47 25.65
N ALA A 709 -6.33 -18.90 24.92
CA ALA A 709 -5.39 -19.94 25.31
C ALA A 709 -4.11 -19.29 25.88
N GLU A 710 -3.86 -19.50 27.17
CA GLU A 710 -2.73 -18.94 27.93
C GLU A 710 -1.62 -19.98 28.08
N GLY A 711 -0.42 -19.64 27.64
CA GLY A 711 0.72 -20.55 27.49
C GLY A 711 0.81 -21.23 26.12
N ALA A 712 -0.22 -21.09 25.28
CA ALA A 712 -0.29 -21.78 23.99
C ALA A 712 0.73 -21.25 22.96
N GLN A 713 1.52 -22.18 22.41
CA GLN A 713 2.39 -21.94 21.27
C GLN A 713 1.75 -22.52 20.00
N VAL A 714 1.87 -21.82 18.87
CA VAL A 714 1.37 -22.33 17.60
C VAL A 714 2.15 -23.59 17.24
N LYS A 715 1.43 -24.65 16.91
CA LYS A 715 2.01 -25.92 16.51
C LYS A 715 2.94 -25.71 15.33
N LYS A 716 4.24 -25.93 15.54
CA LYS A 716 5.17 -26.04 14.42
C LYS A 716 4.75 -27.26 13.60
N PRO A 717 4.89 -27.24 12.27
CA PRO A 717 4.85 -28.49 11.50
C PRO A 717 5.80 -29.46 12.19
N ALA A 718 5.40 -30.72 12.33
CA ALA A 718 6.28 -31.72 12.92
C ALA A 718 7.63 -31.59 12.21
N LYS A 719 8.72 -31.34 12.97
CA LYS A 719 10.08 -31.49 12.42
C LYS A 719 10.05 -32.86 11.77
N HIS A 720 10.21 -32.90 10.44
CA HIS A 720 10.11 -34.09 9.59
C HIS A 720 9.81 -35.36 10.39
N ALA A 721 8.54 -35.78 10.43
CA ALA A 721 8.26 -37.17 10.76
C ALA A 721 8.96 -37.99 9.67
N SER A 722 10.15 -38.49 9.99
CA SER A 722 11.02 -39.27 9.13
C SER A 722 10.27 -40.51 8.65
N ALA A 723 9.97 -40.57 7.33
CA ALA A 723 9.79 -41.82 6.57
C ALA A 723 9.69 -41.58 5.05
N ALA A 724 9.14 -40.45 4.58
CA ALA A 724 9.26 -40.06 3.18
C ALA A 724 10.55 -39.24 3.00
N ALA A 725 11.51 -39.77 2.24
CA ALA A 725 12.64 -38.98 1.78
C ALA A 725 12.10 -37.75 1.05
N LEU A 726 12.68 -36.56 1.26
CA LEU A 726 12.38 -35.41 0.40
C LEU A 726 12.48 -35.86 -1.05
N PRO A 727 11.60 -35.38 -1.95
CA PRO A 727 11.74 -35.71 -3.36
C PRO A 727 13.13 -35.29 -3.84
N ASP A 728 13.70 -36.06 -4.76
CA ASP A 728 14.98 -35.72 -5.36
C ASP A 728 14.82 -34.49 -6.28
N PHE A 729 14.94 -33.31 -5.68
CA PHE A 729 14.87 -32.04 -6.40
C PHE A 729 15.99 -31.91 -7.44
N ALA A 730 17.12 -32.61 -7.27
CA ALA A 730 18.21 -32.60 -8.23
C ALA A 730 17.88 -33.39 -9.51
N ALA A 731 16.96 -34.36 -9.43
CA ALA A 731 16.46 -35.09 -10.59
C ALA A 731 15.46 -34.30 -11.47
N LEU A 732 14.99 -33.12 -11.02
CA LEU A 732 14.08 -32.30 -11.81
C LEU A 732 14.76 -31.77 -13.08
N PRO A 733 14.12 -31.88 -14.26
CA PRO A 733 14.72 -31.41 -15.50
C PRO A 733 14.93 -29.89 -15.48
N ARG A 734 16.03 -29.40 -16.08
CA ARG A 734 16.22 -27.97 -16.27
C ARG A 734 15.45 -27.51 -17.52
N PRO A 735 14.46 -26.60 -17.41
CA PRO A 735 13.70 -26.14 -18.56
C PRO A 735 14.55 -25.29 -19.50
N ALA A 736 14.09 -25.01 -20.71
CA ALA A 736 14.64 -23.93 -21.52
C ALA A 736 14.14 -22.58 -20.97
N ILE A 737 15.06 -21.67 -20.64
CA ILE A 737 14.71 -20.32 -20.18
C ILE A 737 14.17 -19.46 -21.34
N ALA A 738 13.37 -18.46 -20.99
CA ALA A 738 12.82 -17.53 -21.97
C ALA A 738 13.93 -16.71 -22.67
N SER A 739 13.72 -16.39 -23.95
CA SER A 739 14.63 -15.58 -24.75
C SER A 739 14.62 -14.11 -24.30
N LEU A 740 15.79 -13.46 -24.37
CA LEU A 740 15.98 -12.02 -24.18
C LEU A 740 16.28 -11.28 -25.50
N SER A 741 15.77 -11.80 -26.63
CA SER A 741 15.85 -11.09 -27.92
C SER A 741 15.12 -9.73 -27.91
N LYS A 742 14.20 -9.55 -26.98
CA LYS A 742 13.53 -8.29 -26.64
C LYS A 742 13.51 -8.13 -25.11
N PRO A 743 13.38 -6.91 -24.58
CA PRO A 743 13.13 -6.70 -23.17
C PRO A 743 11.97 -7.56 -22.65
N TYR A 744 12.13 -8.13 -21.46
CA TYR A 744 11.24 -9.08 -20.85
C TYR A 744 10.66 -8.49 -19.56
N GLY A 745 9.38 -8.14 -19.57
CA GLY A 745 8.66 -7.60 -18.42
C GLY A 745 8.02 -8.69 -17.55
N VAL A 746 8.45 -8.77 -16.29
CA VAL A 746 7.83 -9.59 -15.24
C VAL A 746 7.09 -8.67 -14.26
N LEU A 747 5.79 -8.88 -14.12
CA LEU A 747 4.94 -8.13 -13.20
C LEU A 747 4.63 -8.98 -11.98
N VAL A 748 5.16 -8.61 -10.82
CA VAL A 748 4.85 -9.28 -9.55
C VAL A 748 3.75 -8.50 -8.85
N THR A 749 2.66 -9.17 -8.48
CA THR A 749 1.49 -8.52 -7.88
C THR A 749 1.12 -9.13 -6.55
N GLY A 750 0.83 -8.34 -5.53
CA GLY A 750 0.38 -8.90 -4.27
C GLY A 750 0.00 -7.87 -3.22
N VAL A 751 0.05 -8.27 -1.96
CA VAL A 751 -0.38 -7.44 -0.83
C VAL A 751 0.82 -6.98 0.00
N GLY A 752 0.77 -5.74 0.50
CA GLY A 752 1.80 -5.18 1.38
C GLY A 752 2.12 -6.10 2.57
N GLY A 753 3.41 -6.39 2.76
CA GLY A 753 3.91 -7.26 3.82
C GLY A 753 3.89 -8.77 3.52
N THR A 754 3.60 -9.19 2.29
CA THR A 754 3.62 -10.61 1.86
C THR A 754 4.90 -11.04 1.12
N GLY A 755 5.81 -10.11 0.80
CA GLY A 755 7.09 -10.41 0.13
C GLY A 755 7.14 -10.12 -1.37
N VAL A 756 6.21 -9.33 -1.92
CA VAL A 756 6.20 -8.92 -3.35
C VAL A 756 7.51 -8.22 -3.74
N VAL A 757 7.90 -7.19 -2.98
CA VAL A 757 9.17 -6.45 -3.15
C VAL A 757 10.38 -7.37 -3.06
N THR A 758 10.31 -8.41 -2.22
CA THR A 758 11.39 -9.39 -2.09
C THR A 758 11.56 -10.19 -3.39
N ILE A 759 10.48 -10.63 -4.03
CA ILE A 759 10.57 -11.33 -5.32
C ILE A 759 11.13 -10.40 -6.40
N GLY A 760 10.69 -9.15 -6.46
CA GLY A 760 11.26 -8.14 -7.36
C GLY A 760 12.77 -7.98 -7.17
N GLY A 761 13.21 -7.82 -5.92
CA GLY A 761 14.64 -7.73 -5.57
C GLY A 761 15.45 -8.99 -5.91
N LEU A 762 14.89 -10.20 -5.73
CA LEU A 762 15.54 -11.45 -6.11
C LEU A 762 15.76 -11.56 -7.62
N LEU A 763 14.73 -11.23 -8.41
CA LEU A 763 14.83 -11.20 -9.87
C LEU A 763 15.84 -10.15 -10.34
N GLY A 764 15.84 -8.97 -9.69
CA GLY A 764 16.78 -7.88 -9.95
C GLY A 764 18.24 -8.28 -9.71
N MET A 765 18.51 -8.86 -8.53
CA MET A 765 19.85 -9.32 -8.17
C MET A 765 20.31 -10.45 -9.09
N ALA A 766 19.46 -11.44 -9.36
CA ALA A 766 19.79 -12.54 -10.26
C ALA A 766 20.15 -12.05 -11.69
N ALA A 767 19.42 -11.07 -12.22
CA ALA A 767 19.75 -10.45 -13.51
C ALA A 767 21.09 -9.68 -13.47
N HIS A 768 21.36 -8.95 -12.39
CA HIS A 768 22.63 -8.24 -12.20
C HIS A 768 23.82 -9.20 -12.15
N LEU A 769 23.69 -10.30 -11.41
CA LEU A 769 24.67 -11.38 -11.29
C LEU A 769 25.01 -12.03 -12.65
N GLU A 770 24.07 -12.01 -13.60
CA GLU A 770 24.29 -12.48 -14.98
C GLU A 770 24.76 -11.36 -15.94
N HIS A 771 25.12 -10.19 -15.42
CA HIS A 771 25.51 -8.98 -16.17
C HIS A 771 24.45 -8.43 -17.14
N LYS A 772 23.19 -8.84 -16.98
CA LYS A 772 22.07 -8.37 -17.81
C LYS A 772 21.69 -6.92 -17.51
N GLY A 773 20.89 -6.32 -18.40
CA GLY A 773 20.17 -5.09 -18.11
C GLY A 773 19.00 -5.39 -17.17
N VAL A 774 18.86 -4.62 -16.09
CA VAL A 774 17.73 -4.79 -15.16
C VAL A 774 17.28 -3.48 -14.52
N THR A 775 15.97 -3.30 -14.48
CA THR A 775 15.27 -2.29 -13.68
C THR A 775 14.15 -2.95 -12.89
N VAL A 776 14.02 -2.58 -11.61
CA VAL A 776 12.95 -3.06 -10.72
C VAL A 776 12.30 -1.85 -10.08
N LEU A 777 11.02 -1.59 -10.35
CA LEU A 777 10.24 -0.55 -9.70
C LEU A 777 9.21 -1.17 -8.76
N ASP A 778 9.37 -0.91 -7.47
CA ASP A 778 8.45 -1.37 -6.43
C ASP A 778 7.46 -0.26 -6.07
N MET A 779 6.18 -0.48 -6.39
CA MET A 779 5.11 0.48 -6.11
C MET A 779 4.27 0.01 -4.92
N ALA A 780 4.39 0.71 -3.80
CA ALA A 780 3.54 0.51 -2.63
C ALA A 780 2.56 1.68 -2.46
N GLY A 781 1.31 1.38 -2.07
CA GLY A 781 0.35 2.41 -1.68
C GLY A 781 0.57 2.93 -0.25
N LEU A 782 -0.30 3.83 0.19
CA LEU A 782 -0.31 4.44 1.54
C LEU A 782 -0.27 3.42 2.70
N ALA A 783 -0.89 2.25 2.52
CA ALA A 783 -0.95 1.22 3.56
C ALA A 783 0.28 0.32 3.56
N GLN A 784 0.98 0.25 4.69
CA GLN A 784 2.10 -0.68 4.87
C GLN A 784 1.71 -2.17 4.77
N LYS A 785 0.46 -2.50 5.12
CA LYS A 785 -0.08 -3.86 5.05
C LYS A 785 -1.52 -3.83 4.58
N GLY A 786 -1.93 -4.83 3.81
CA GLY A 786 -3.31 -4.99 3.34
C GLY A 786 -3.64 -4.24 2.05
N GLY A 787 -2.84 -3.23 1.67
CA GLY A 787 -2.93 -2.54 0.38
C GLY A 787 -2.27 -3.32 -0.76
N ALA A 788 -2.64 -2.98 -2.00
CA ALA A 788 -2.02 -3.53 -3.20
C ALA A 788 -0.55 -3.07 -3.35
N VAL A 789 0.30 -3.98 -3.82
CA VAL A 789 1.70 -3.73 -4.16
C VAL A 789 1.99 -4.36 -5.51
N LEU A 790 2.67 -3.61 -6.37
CA LEU A 790 3.12 -4.05 -7.70
C LEU A 790 4.64 -3.90 -7.77
N SER A 791 5.32 -4.89 -8.33
CA SER A 791 6.74 -4.80 -8.68
C SER A 791 6.90 -5.00 -10.18
N HIS A 792 7.37 -3.97 -10.88
CA HIS A 792 7.69 -4.02 -12.30
C HIS A 792 9.16 -4.41 -12.44
N VAL A 793 9.42 -5.59 -12.98
CA VAL A 793 10.78 -6.05 -13.24
C VAL A 793 10.97 -6.11 -14.75
N GLN A 794 11.90 -5.34 -15.30
CA GLN A 794 12.28 -5.42 -16.70
C GLN A 794 13.70 -5.94 -16.84
N ILE A 795 13.87 -6.99 -17.65
CA ILE A 795 15.14 -7.65 -17.89
C ILE A 795 15.44 -7.56 -19.38
N ALA A 796 16.65 -7.16 -19.75
CA ALA A 796 17.11 -7.14 -21.13
C ALA A 796 18.50 -7.79 -21.24
N ALA A 797 18.92 -8.12 -22.46
CA ALA A 797 20.25 -8.68 -22.68
C ALA A 797 21.36 -7.69 -22.28
N ALA A 798 21.14 -6.40 -22.55
CA ALA A 798 22.03 -5.31 -22.16
C ALA A 798 21.27 -4.13 -21.51
N PRO A 799 21.91 -3.34 -20.63
CA PRO A 799 21.26 -2.23 -19.92
C PRO A 799 20.69 -1.12 -20.81
N ASP A 800 21.33 -0.82 -21.92
CA ASP A 800 20.96 0.22 -22.89
C ASP A 800 19.64 -0.06 -23.62
N GLN A 801 19.17 -1.31 -23.59
CA GLN A 801 17.89 -1.73 -24.18
C GLN A 801 16.68 -1.47 -23.26
N LEU A 802 16.90 -1.02 -22.03
CA LEU A 802 15.83 -0.68 -21.09
C LEU A 802 15.54 0.82 -21.17
N HIS A 803 14.34 1.15 -21.64
CA HIS A 803 13.92 2.52 -21.87
C HIS A 803 12.86 3.03 -20.91
N ALA A 804 12.29 2.19 -20.04
CA ALA A 804 11.35 2.60 -19.01
C ALA A 804 11.62 1.81 -17.72
N THR A 805 11.01 2.23 -16.62
CA THR A 805 10.98 1.47 -15.36
C THR A 805 9.65 0.73 -15.19
N ARG A 806 8.58 1.21 -15.84
CA ARG A 806 7.26 0.59 -15.85
C ARG A 806 7.10 -0.28 -17.09
N ILE A 807 6.43 -1.42 -16.91
CA ILE A 807 6.00 -2.27 -18.01
C ILE A 807 4.84 -1.55 -18.74
N ALA A 808 4.98 -1.35 -20.04
CA ALA A 808 4.00 -0.67 -20.88
C ALA A 808 2.74 -1.51 -21.13
N ALA A 809 1.71 -0.87 -21.69
CA ALA A 809 0.42 -1.50 -21.96
C ALA A 809 0.58 -2.67 -22.94
N GLY A 810 0.03 -3.83 -22.56
CA GLY A 810 0.15 -5.07 -23.34
C GLY A 810 1.55 -5.70 -23.41
N GLU A 811 2.54 -5.26 -22.61
CA GLU A 811 3.93 -5.75 -22.74
C GLU A 811 4.39 -6.71 -21.64
N ALA A 812 3.56 -7.01 -20.64
CA ALA A 812 3.91 -7.99 -19.62
C ALA A 812 4.06 -9.37 -20.26
N ARG A 813 5.23 -9.99 -20.07
CA ARG A 813 5.51 -11.36 -20.55
C ARG A 813 5.16 -12.40 -19.51
N LEU A 814 5.32 -12.07 -18.23
CA LEU A 814 5.00 -12.94 -17.11
C LEU A 814 4.31 -12.15 -15.99
N ILE A 815 3.23 -12.69 -15.45
CA ILE A 815 2.66 -12.28 -14.16
C ILE A 815 3.01 -13.31 -13.10
N LEU A 816 3.66 -12.87 -12.03
CA LEU A 816 3.79 -13.59 -10.78
C LEU A 816 2.73 -13.07 -9.81
N GLY A 817 1.55 -13.68 -9.86
CA GLY A 817 0.36 -13.23 -9.15
C GLY A 817 0.31 -13.74 -7.72
N CYS A 818 1.03 -13.12 -6.79
CA CYS A 818 1.01 -13.50 -5.37
C CYS A 818 -0.35 -13.25 -4.68
N ASP A 819 -1.26 -12.47 -5.28
CA ASP A 819 -2.65 -12.27 -4.86
C ASP A 819 -3.58 -12.12 -6.07
N ALA A 820 -4.59 -13.01 -6.21
CA ALA A 820 -5.46 -13.01 -7.38
C ALA A 820 -6.30 -11.73 -7.57
N ILE A 821 -6.72 -11.05 -6.49
CA ILE A 821 -7.49 -9.80 -6.59
C ILE A 821 -6.63 -8.69 -7.18
N VAL A 822 -5.39 -8.53 -6.70
CA VAL A 822 -4.46 -7.55 -7.27
C VAL A 822 -4.10 -7.91 -8.72
N SER A 823 -3.85 -9.18 -9.02
CA SER A 823 -3.59 -9.64 -10.39
C SER A 823 -4.74 -9.35 -11.35
N ALA A 824 -5.99 -9.41 -10.89
CA ALA A 824 -7.19 -9.11 -11.68
C ALA A 824 -7.56 -7.61 -11.70
N SER A 825 -6.74 -6.73 -11.10
CA SER A 825 -6.99 -5.28 -11.13
C SER A 825 -6.86 -4.71 -12.53
N ALA A 826 -7.60 -3.63 -12.82
CA ALA A 826 -7.55 -2.96 -14.13
C ALA A 826 -6.13 -2.52 -14.50
N GLU A 827 -5.34 -2.06 -13.51
CA GLU A 827 -3.95 -1.66 -13.71
C GLU A 827 -3.09 -2.82 -14.24
N VAL A 828 -3.29 -4.04 -13.74
CA VAL A 828 -2.52 -5.23 -14.13
C VAL A 828 -2.99 -5.74 -15.48
N LEU A 829 -4.30 -5.88 -15.67
CA LEU A 829 -4.89 -6.39 -16.91
C LEU A 829 -4.53 -5.53 -18.12
N ALA A 830 -4.44 -4.20 -17.95
CA ALA A 830 -4.00 -3.28 -19.01
C ALA A 830 -2.59 -3.56 -19.55
N ARG A 831 -1.75 -4.27 -18.79
CA ARG A 831 -0.37 -4.64 -19.16
C ARG A 831 -0.28 -6.02 -19.79
N THR A 832 -1.37 -6.79 -19.77
CA THR A 832 -1.40 -8.14 -20.35
C THR A 832 -1.81 -8.12 -21.81
N GLN A 833 -1.36 -9.12 -22.55
CA GLN A 833 -1.77 -9.38 -23.93
C GLN A 833 -2.15 -10.84 -24.09
N ARG A 834 -3.35 -11.07 -24.64
CA ARG A 834 -3.91 -12.40 -24.84
C ARG A 834 -3.02 -13.23 -25.78
N GLY A 835 -2.68 -14.44 -25.36
CA GLY A 835 -1.80 -15.36 -26.10
C GLY A 835 -0.32 -15.00 -26.07
N VAL A 836 0.08 -13.97 -25.30
CA VAL A 836 1.47 -13.51 -25.20
C VAL A 836 1.94 -13.51 -23.75
N THR A 837 1.14 -12.96 -22.84
CA THR A 837 1.42 -12.96 -21.41
C THR A 837 1.22 -14.36 -20.85
N LYS A 838 2.10 -14.76 -19.93
CA LYS A 838 1.96 -15.98 -19.12
C LYS A 838 1.69 -15.59 -17.67
N ALA A 839 1.03 -16.44 -16.90
CA ALA A 839 0.76 -16.14 -15.50
C ALA A 839 0.80 -17.37 -14.59
N ALA A 840 1.49 -17.21 -13.46
CA ALA A 840 1.37 -18.09 -12.30
C ALA A 840 0.64 -17.32 -11.21
N ILE A 841 -0.59 -17.73 -10.86
CA ILE A 841 -1.48 -17.00 -9.95
C ILE A 841 -1.72 -17.81 -8.67
N ASN A 842 -1.42 -17.21 -7.53
CA ASN A 842 -1.82 -17.71 -6.22
C ASN A 842 -3.34 -17.54 -6.05
N SER A 843 -4.06 -18.65 -6.11
CA SER A 843 -5.51 -18.72 -5.93
C SER A 843 -5.94 -18.73 -4.45
N GLY A 844 -4.98 -18.71 -3.52
CA GLY A 844 -5.24 -18.67 -2.08
C GLY A 844 -6.10 -17.47 -1.67
N ALA A 845 -7.25 -17.73 -1.06
CA ALA A 845 -8.22 -16.69 -0.70
C ALA A 845 -7.69 -15.78 0.41
N THR A 846 -7.25 -14.56 0.03
CA THR A 846 -6.79 -13.54 0.97
C THR A 846 -7.83 -12.42 1.11
N PRO A 847 -8.43 -12.23 2.29
CA PRO A 847 -9.50 -11.26 2.46
C PRO A 847 -9.06 -9.79 2.21
N THR A 848 -10.00 -8.95 1.78
CA THR A 848 -9.83 -7.48 1.70
C THR A 848 -10.41 -6.80 2.94
N ALA A 849 -10.09 -5.54 3.21
CA ALA A 849 -10.65 -4.83 4.37
C ALA A 849 -12.20 -4.75 4.37
N GLN A 850 -12.84 -4.98 3.21
CA GLN A 850 -14.29 -4.93 3.05
C GLN A 850 -15.05 -5.89 4.00
N PHE A 851 -14.49 -7.07 4.31
CA PHE A 851 -15.18 -8.03 5.21
C PHE A 851 -15.40 -7.48 6.63
N VAL A 852 -14.62 -6.46 7.03
CA VAL A 852 -14.74 -5.83 8.35
C VAL A 852 -16.08 -5.12 8.46
N ARG A 853 -16.56 -4.53 7.35
CA ARG A 853 -17.86 -3.86 7.24
C ARG A 853 -18.97 -4.79 6.78
N ASP A 854 -18.65 -5.76 5.93
CA ASP A 854 -19.62 -6.70 5.37
C ASP A 854 -19.43 -8.14 5.91
N PRO A 855 -20.31 -8.61 6.81
CA PRO A 855 -20.31 -9.99 7.30
C PRO A 855 -20.60 -11.08 6.24
N HIS A 856 -21.14 -10.70 5.08
CA HIS A 856 -21.47 -11.60 3.97
C HIS A 856 -20.39 -11.66 2.90
N TRP A 857 -19.33 -10.86 3.06
CA TRP A 857 -18.25 -10.80 2.09
C TRP A 857 -17.66 -12.18 1.79
N SER A 858 -17.48 -12.45 0.49
CA SER A 858 -16.87 -13.67 -0.02
C SER A 858 -15.77 -13.33 -1.02
N PHE A 859 -14.75 -14.20 -1.10
CA PHE A 859 -13.63 -14.00 -2.01
C PHE A 859 -14.08 -14.28 -3.46
N PRO A 860 -13.91 -13.33 -4.40
CA PRO A 860 -14.40 -13.46 -5.77
C PRO A 860 -13.48 -14.33 -6.64
N ALA A 861 -13.29 -15.60 -6.26
CA ALA A 861 -12.38 -16.53 -6.95
C ALA A 861 -12.73 -16.72 -8.43
N ASP A 862 -14.01 -16.99 -8.74
CA ASP A 862 -14.42 -17.29 -10.10
C ASP A 862 -14.33 -16.06 -11.01
N GLN A 863 -14.75 -14.88 -10.52
CA GLN A 863 -14.65 -13.64 -11.28
C GLN A 863 -13.20 -13.29 -11.58
N THR A 864 -12.31 -13.31 -10.57
CA THR A 864 -10.89 -13.01 -10.77
C THR A 864 -10.23 -13.98 -11.74
N ARG A 865 -10.57 -15.28 -11.66
CA ARG A 865 -10.10 -16.30 -12.60
C ARG A 865 -10.60 -16.04 -14.03
N GLN A 866 -11.87 -15.69 -14.19
CA GLN A 866 -12.46 -15.37 -15.48
C GLN A 866 -11.80 -14.14 -16.12
N ASP A 867 -11.65 -13.05 -15.35
CA ASP A 867 -11.02 -11.81 -15.83
C ASP A 867 -9.58 -12.04 -16.29
N LEU A 868 -8.80 -12.79 -15.51
CA LEU A 868 -7.42 -13.15 -15.84
C LEU A 868 -7.35 -14.01 -17.11
N ARG A 869 -8.17 -15.07 -17.22
CA ARG A 869 -8.20 -15.92 -18.42
C ARG A 869 -8.68 -15.18 -19.65
N ALA A 870 -9.64 -14.26 -19.50
CA ALA A 870 -10.13 -13.45 -20.61
C ALA A 870 -9.02 -12.55 -21.19
N SER A 871 -8.21 -11.94 -20.33
CA SER A 871 -7.15 -11.01 -20.76
C SER A 871 -5.86 -11.72 -21.20
N ILE A 872 -5.52 -12.88 -20.60
CA ILE A 872 -4.24 -13.59 -20.81
C ILE A 872 -4.37 -14.77 -21.79
N GLY A 873 -5.43 -15.57 -21.71
CA GLY A 873 -5.60 -16.83 -22.45
C GLY A 873 -5.22 -18.07 -21.64
N ASP A 874 -4.80 -19.13 -22.34
CA ASP A 874 -4.62 -20.47 -21.77
C ASP A 874 -3.35 -20.62 -20.91
N ASP A 875 -2.33 -19.78 -21.12
CA ASP A 875 -1.07 -19.74 -20.34
C ASP A 875 -1.26 -19.05 -18.96
N CYS A 876 -2.33 -19.38 -18.26
CA CYS A 876 -2.71 -18.80 -16.97
C CYS A 876 -3.00 -19.89 -15.94
N ASP A 877 -1.95 -20.25 -15.18
CA ASP A 877 -1.98 -21.30 -14.16
C ASP A 877 -2.39 -20.74 -12.80
N PHE A 878 -3.28 -21.47 -12.10
CA PHE A 878 -3.76 -21.13 -10.77
C PHE A 878 -3.31 -22.19 -9.78
N ILE A 879 -2.62 -21.77 -8.71
CA ILE A 879 -2.06 -22.66 -7.68
C ILE A 879 -2.46 -22.13 -6.32
N ASP A 880 -2.87 -22.98 -5.38
CA ASP A 880 -3.03 -22.54 -3.98
C ASP A 880 -1.67 -22.54 -3.25
N ALA A 881 -0.81 -21.59 -3.62
CA ALA A 881 0.54 -21.48 -3.07
C ALA A 881 0.51 -21.21 -1.55
N ASN A 882 -0.52 -20.55 -1.03
CA ASN A 882 -0.71 -20.35 0.41
C ASN A 882 -0.91 -21.68 1.14
N ARG A 883 -1.81 -22.54 0.64
CA ARG A 883 -2.06 -23.87 1.21
C ARG A 883 -0.82 -24.73 1.18
N LEU A 884 -0.12 -24.78 0.04
CA LEU A 884 1.10 -25.58 -0.13
C LEU A 884 2.22 -25.12 0.80
N ALA A 885 2.49 -23.81 0.86
CA ALA A 885 3.51 -23.25 1.74
C ALA A 885 3.21 -23.53 3.22
N LEU A 886 1.94 -23.43 3.63
CA LEU A 886 1.53 -23.78 4.99
C LEU A 886 1.73 -25.28 5.28
N ALA A 887 1.33 -26.16 4.37
CA ALA A 887 1.40 -27.61 4.56
C ALA A 887 2.84 -28.15 4.58
N LEU A 888 3.72 -27.61 3.73
CA LEU A 888 5.09 -28.10 3.53
C LEU A 888 6.12 -27.40 4.42
N LEU A 889 5.93 -26.09 4.67
CA LEU A 889 6.93 -25.24 5.32
C LEU A 889 6.44 -24.59 6.61
N GLY A 890 5.13 -24.69 6.91
CA GLY A 890 4.51 -24.19 8.13
C GLY A 890 4.15 -22.71 8.16
N ASP A 891 4.36 -21.98 7.06
CA ASP A 891 4.07 -20.55 6.99
C ASP A 891 3.70 -20.16 5.56
N THR A 892 2.61 -19.40 5.41
CA THR A 892 2.14 -18.88 4.11
C THR A 892 3.10 -17.85 3.51
N LEU A 893 4.03 -17.29 4.30
CA LEU A 893 5.05 -16.35 3.79
C LEU A 893 5.95 -16.95 2.69
N TYR A 894 6.07 -18.27 2.62
CA TYR A 894 6.85 -18.97 1.60
C TYR A 894 6.08 -19.23 0.30
N ALA A 895 4.83 -18.77 0.18
CA ALA A 895 4.02 -18.90 -1.03
C ALA A 895 4.64 -18.20 -2.24
N ASN A 896 5.24 -17.02 -2.06
CA ASN A 896 5.80 -16.25 -3.16
C ASN A 896 7.09 -16.88 -3.74
N PRO A 897 8.07 -17.32 -2.93
CA PRO A 897 9.21 -18.11 -3.42
C PRO A 897 8.79 -19.41 -4.11
N LEU A 898 7.74 -20.08 -3.62
CA LEU A 898 7.17 -21.27 -4.26
C LEU A 898 6.60 -20.94 -5.63
N LEU A 899 5.83 -19.86 -5.75
CA LEU A 899 5.30 -19.38 -7.03
C LEU A 899 6.42 -19.01 -8.03
N LEU A 900 7.51 -18.42 -7.53
CA LEU A 900 8.71 -18.11 -8.32
C LEU A 900 9.36 -19.39 -8.86
N GLY A 901 9.52 -20.42 -8.02
CA GLY A 901 10.05 -21.73 -8.44
C GLY A 901 9.16 -22.44 -9.47
N PHE A 902 7.85 -22.33 -9.32
CA PHE A 902 6.89 -22.85 -10.30
C PHE A 902 7.07 -22.20 -11.67
N ALA A 903 7.09 -20.87 -11.73
CA ALA A 903 7.28 -20.12 -12.98
C ALA A 903 8.64 -20.38 -13.62
N TRP A 904 9.69 -20.55 -12.81
CA TRP A 904 11.02 -20.91 -13.31
C TRP A 904 11.02 -22.29 -13.97
N GLN A 905 10.44 -23.31 -13.32
CA GLN A 905 10.38 -24.67 -13.86
C GLN A 905 9.53 -24.79 -15.13
N ARG A 906 8.51 -23.94 -15.30
CA ARG A 906 7.76 -23.80 -16.55
C ARG A 906 8.58 -23.18 -17.71
N GLY A 907 9.81 -22.71 -17.46
CA GLY A 907 10.65 -22.04 -18.44
C GLY A 907 10.21 -20.61 -18.76
N TRP A 908 9.41 -19.99 -17.90
CA TRP A 908 8.83 -18.67 -18.16
C TRP A 908 9.75 -17.52 -17.77
N LEU A 909 10.81 -17.77 -17.01
CA LEU A 909 11.76 -16.73 -16.60
C LEU A 909 13.03 -16.75 -17.48
N PRO A 910 13.57 -15.58 -17.84
CA PRO A 910 14.82 -15.46 -18.59
C PRO A 910 16.06 -15.43 -17.67
N LEU A 911 16.08 -16.24 -16.61
CA LEU A 911 17.15 -16.26 -15.59
C LEU A 911 17.59 -17.69 -15.30
N SER A 912 18.89 -17.88 -15.06
CA SER A 912 19.46 -19.18 -14.69
C SER A 912 19.04 -19.61 -13.29
N TYR A 913 19.19 -20.90 -13.01
CA TYR A 913 18.94 -21.45 -11.68
C TYR A 913 19.94 -20.89 -10.67
N GLU A 914 21.21 -20.88 -11.04
CA GLU A 914 22.35 -20.53 -10.19
C GLU A 914 22.28 -19.07 -9.71
N SER A 915 21.86 -18.14 -10.58
CA SER A 915 21.72 -16.73 -10.20
C SER A 915 20.55 -16.49 -9.25
N LEU A 916 19.43 -17.20 -9.43
CA LEU A 916 18.28 -17.14 -8.52
C LEU A 916 18.62 -17.74 -7.16
N ASP A 917 19.28 -18.89 -7.13
CA ASP A 917 19.72 -19.51 -5.89
C ASP A 917 20.71 -18.62 -5.11
N ARG A 918 21.68 -18.02 -5.83
CA ARG A 918 22.63 -17.06 -5.25
C ARG A 918 21.93 -15.80 -4.75
N ALA A 919 20.95 -15.27 -5.47
CA ALA A 919 20.16 -14.12 -5.02
C ALA A 919 19.37 -14.43 -3.74
N ILE A 920 18.82 -15.64 -3.61
CA ILE A 920 18.13 -16.10 -2.38
C ILE A 920 19.11 -16.16 -1.20
N GLU A 921 20.34 -16.62 -1.44
CA GLU A 921 21.40 -16.65 -0.44
C GLU A 921 21.82 -15.25 0.01
N LEU A 922 22.11 -14.36 -0.93
CA LEU A 922 22.53 -12.98 -0.66
C LEU A 922 21.49 -12.19 0.12
N ASN A 923 20.20 -12.45 -0.11
CA ASN A 923 19.11 -11.82 0.65
C ASN A 923 19.19 -12.12 2.17
N GLY A 924 19.86 -13.21 2.59
CA GLY A 924 20.25 -13.46 3.99
C GLY A 924 19.11 -13.75 4.98
N VAL A 925 17.85 -13.74 4.55
CA VAL A 925 16.68 -13.96 5.41
C VAL A 925 16.11 -15.37 5.20
N ALA A 926 16.20 -16.21 6.24
CA ALA A 926 15.64 -17.58 6.25
C ALA A 926 16.00 -18.39 4.97
N VAL A 927 17.27 -18.30 4.56
CA VAL A 927 17.78 -18.78 3.26
C VAL A 927 17.33 -20.22 2.95
N GLU A 928 17.60 -21.17 3.86
CA GLU A 928 17.27 -22.59 3.65
C GLU A 928 15.78 -22.82 3.35
N LYS A 929 14.88 -22.13 4.06
CA LYS A 929 13.44 -22.28 3.85
C LYS A 929 12.97 -21.64 2.56
N ASN A 930 13.57 -20.52 2.14
CA ASN A 930 13.26 -19.90 0.86
C ASN A 930 13.76 -20.74 -0.32
N ARG A 931 14.96 -21.34 -0.22
CA ARG A 931 15.47 -22.32 -1.17
C ARG A 931 14.52 -23.51 -1.29
N LEU A 932 14.16 -24.11 -0.15
CA LEU A 932 13.24 -25.25 -0.14
C LEU A 932 11.86 -24.90 -0.72
N ALA A 933 11.35 -23.70 -0.47
CA ALA A 933 10.10 -23.22 -1.07
C ALA A 933 10.19 -23.10 -2.60
N PHE A 934 11.29 -22.54 -3.10
CA PHE A 934 11.57 -22.46 -4.53
C PHE A 934 11.61 -23.88 -5.16
N GLU A 935 12.29 -24.83 -4.52
CA GLU A 935 12.34 -26.22 -4.96
C GLU A 935 10.98 -26.92 -4.98
N TRP A 936 10.15 -26.71 -3.95
CA TRP A 936 8.76 -27.20 -3.97
C TRP A 936 7.94 -26.62 -5.11
N GLY A 937 8.15 -25.33 -5.42
CA GLY A 937 7.54 -24.69 -6.57
C GLY A 937 7.88 -25.40 -7.88
N ARG A 938 9.17 -25.71 -8.06
CA ARG A 938 9.65 -26.47 -9.22
C ARG A 938 9.01 -27.85 -9.28
N TYR A 939 8.97 -28.57 -8.17
CA TYR A 939 8.36 -29.90 -8.11
C TYR A 939 6.87 -29.87 -8.51
N VAL A 940 6.10 -28.90 -8.01
CA VAL A 940 4.68 -28.70 -8.35
C VAL A 940 4.49 -28.43 -9.84
N ALA A 941 5.35 -27.63 -10.46
CA ALA A 941 5.26 -27.35 -11.89
C ALA A 941 5.49 -28.59 -12.77
N GLN A 942 6.32 -29.52 -12.31
CA GLN A 942 6.66 -30.74 -13.05
C GLN A 942 5.62 -31.86 -12.85
N HIS A 943 5.13 -32.03 -11.63
CA HIS A 943 4.33 -33.19 -11.24
C HIS A 943 2.87 -32.87 -10.88
N GLY A 944 2.51 -31.57 -10.82
CA GLY A 944 1.19 -31.10 -10.40
C GLY A 944 1.03 -31.03 -8.88
N GLU A 945 -0.04 -30.38 -8.41
CA GLU A 945 -0.30 -30.22 -6.97
C GLU A 945 -0.55 -31.54 -6.24
N ALA A 946 -1.19 -32.50 -6.90
CA ALA A 946 -1.57 -33.79 -6.30
C ALA A 946 -0.35 -34.63 -5.89
N ALA A 947 0.76 -34.53 -6.62
CA ALA A 947 2.00 -35.26 -6.32
C ALA A 947 2.67 -34.81 -5.00
N VAL A 948 2.24 -33.69 -4.43
CA VAL A 948 2.80 -33.15 -3.20
C VAL A 948 2.07 -33.64 -1.95
N GLU A 949 0.88 -34.22 -2.11
CA GLU A 949 0.05 -34.69 -1.00
C GLU A 949 0.77 -35.76 -0.15
N ASP A 950 1.55 -36.63 -0.80
CA ASP A 950 2.36 -37.68 -0.16
C ASP A 950 3.43 -37.15 0.80
N PHE A 951 3.85 -35.90 0.66
CA PHE A 951 4.86 -35.25 1.49
C PHE A 951 4.26 -34.34 2.56
N THR A 952 2.94 -34.18 2.58
CA THR A 952 2.26 -33.38 3.59
C THR A 952 1.86 -34.26 4.78
N PRO A 953 2.18 -33.89 6.04
CA PRO A 953 1.75 -34.63 7.24
C PRO A 953 0.22 -34.68 7.44
N LEU A 954 -0.55 -34.08 6.52
CA LEU A 954 -1.95 -33.74 6.64
C LEU A 954 -2.88 -34.64 5.81
N ALA A 955 -2.35 -35.66 5.13
CA ALA A 955 -3.14 -36.64 4.38
C ALA A 955 -4.16 -37.43 5.23
N GLY A 956 -4.13 -37.32 6.56
CA GLY A 956 -5.01 -38.07 7.46
C GLY A 956 -6.25 -37.35 8.01
N LYS A 957 -6.11 -36.14 8.59
CA LYS A 957 -7.19 -35.50 9.38
C LYS A 957 -6.97 -33.99 9.55
N GLN A 958 -7.20 -33.18 8.52
CA GLN A 958 -7.66 -31.81 8.73
C GLN A 958 -8.80 -31.50 7.76
N GLN A 959 -9.81 -30.82 8.30
CA GLN A 959 -11.01 -30.40 7.60
C GLN A 959 -10.63 -29.86 6.23
N ALA A 960 -11.03 -30.61 5.20
CA ALA A 960 -11.03 -30.13 3.84
C ALA A 960 -11.45 -28.65 3.87
N ILE A 961 -10.62 -27.78 3.30
CA ILE A 961 -11.18 -26.65 2.59
C ILE A 961 -11.99 -27.32 1.50
N VAL A 962 -13.25 -27.59 1.84
CA VAL A 962 -14.21 -28.13 0.91
C VAL A 962 -14.23 -27.07 -0.16
N VAL A 963 -13.63 -27.35 -1.32
CA VAL A 963 -14.16 -26.84 -2.57
C VAL A 963 -15.62 -27.25 -2.50
N GLN A 964 -16.48 -26.33 -2.03
CA GLN A 964 -17.91 -26.61 -1.89
C GLN A 964 -18.45 -26.71 -3.29
N MET A 965 -18.28 -27.91 -3.87
CA MET A 965 -19.26 -28.45 -4.78
C MET A 965 -20.61 -28.23 -4.10
N PRO A 966 -21.59 -27.61 -4.77
CA PRO A 966 -22.88 -27.34 -4.18
C PRO A 966 -23.40 -28.62 -3.54
N GLU A 967 -23.50 -28.62 -2.21
CA GLU A 967 -24.03 -29.76 -1.49
C GLU A 967 -25.42 -30.04 -2.05
N SER A 968 -25.66 -31.27 -2.48
CA SER A 968 -26.99 -31.63 -3.00
C SER A 968 -28.05 -31.33 -1.94
N LEU A 969 -29.24 -30.93 -2.37
CA LEU A 969 -30.34 -30.63 -1.45
C LEU A 969 -30.62 -31.80 -0.48
N GLY A 970 -30.51 -33.05 -0.96
CA GLY A 970 -30.65 -34.23 -0.11
C GLY A 970 -29.62 -34.27 1.03
N ARG A 971 -28.33 -34.07 0.73
CA ARG A 971 -27.26 -34.03 1.74
C ARG A 971 -27.43 -32.87 2.73
N LEU A 972 -27.88 -31.70 2.25
CA LEU A 972 -28.21 -30.57 3.11
C LEU A 972 -29.31 -30.93 4.12
N ILE A 973 -30.39 -31.58 3.66
CA ILE A 973 -31.51 -32.00 4.51
C ILE A 973 -31.04 -33.06 5.51
N GLU A 974 -30.35 -34.12 5.06
CA GLU A 974 -29.80 -35.17 5.92
C GLU A 974 -28.94 -34.60 7.06
N ARG A 975 -27.99 -33.73 6.72
CA ARG A 975 -27.11 -33.08 7.70
C ARG A 975 -27.91 -32.23 8.71
N ASN A 976 -28.92 -31.51 8.24
CA ASN A 976 -29.77 -30.71 9.13
C ASN A 976 -30.63 -31.60 10.04
N VAL A 977 -31.10 -32.76 9.57
CA VAL A 977 -31.81 -33.76 10.37
C VAL A 977 -30.93 -34.34 11.47
N GLU A 978 -29.70 -34.75 11.13
CA GLU A 978 -28.71 -35.21 12.10
C GLU A 978 -28.47 -34.13 13.17
N ARG A 979 -28.23 -32.89 12.72
CA ARG A 979 -27.98 -31.76 13.61
C ARG A 979 -29.16 -31.47 14.54
N LEU A 980 -30.38 -31.44 14.02
CA LEU A 980 -31.60 -31.18 14.80
C LEU A 980 -31.91 -32.32 15.78
N SER A 981 -31.61 -33.56 15.39
CA SER A 981 -31.77 -34.74 16.25
C SER A 981 -30.81 -34.71 17.43
N VAL A 982 -29.56 -34.32 17.21
CA VAL A 982 -28.55 -34.12 18.26
C VAL A 982 -28.88 -32.89 19.11
N TYR A 983 -29.36 -31.81 18.48
CA TYR A 983 -29.73 -30.56 19.15
C TYR A 983 -30.84 -30.79 20.19
N GLN A 984 -31.93 -31.47 19.81
CA GLN A 984 -33.07 -31.73 20.68
C GLN A 984 -33.43 -33.22 20.72
N ASN A 985 -34.06 -33.74 19.65
CA ASN A 985 -34.47 -35.14 19.49
C ASN A 985 -34.98 -35.41 18.05
N PRO A 986 -35.15 -36.68 17.64
CA PRO A 986 -35.66 -37.03 16.31
C PRO A 986 -37.05 -36.45 15.97
N ARG A 987 -37.94 -36.29 16.95
CA ARG A 987 -39.26 -35.67 16.75
C ARG A 987 -39.15 -34.20 16.35
N TYR A 988 -38.16 -33.48 16.87
CA TYR A 988 -37.87 -32.10 16.50
C TYR A 988 -37.36 -32.00 15.06
N ALA A 989 -36.48 -32.93 14.65
CA ALA A 989 -36.02 -33.03 13.26
C ALA A 989 -37.15 -33.40 12.28
N ALA A 990 -38.12 -34.23 12.70
CA ALA A 990 -39.27 -34.57 11.85
C ALA A 990 -40.13 -33.35 11.48
N ARG A 991 -40.27 -32.34 12.37
CA ARG A 991 -40.96 -31.07 12.05
C ARG A 991 -40.28 -30.33 10.89
N TYR A 992 -38.95 -30.32 10.89
CA TYR A 992 -38.15 -29.70 9.83
C TYR A 992 -38.35 -30.41 8.50
N VAL A 993 -38.24 -31.74 8.47
CA VAL A 993 -38.45 -32.54 7.25
C VAL A 993 -39.83 -32.32 6.68
N ALA A 994 -40.88 -32.38 7.51
CA ALA A 994 -42.25 -32.19 7.07
C ALA A 994 -42.49 -30.80 6.42
N ALA A 995 -41.85 -29.74 6.92
CA ALA A 995 -41.97 -28.42 6.32
C ALA A 995 -41.18 -28.27 5.01
N VAL A 996 -39.95 -28.78 4.96
CA VAL A 996 -39.10 -28.69 3.76
C VAL A 996 -39.65 -29.53 2.62
N GLU A 997 -40.14 -30.74 2.89
CA GLU A 997 -40.70 -31.63 1.87
C GLU A 997 -42.00 -31.07 1.26
N ARG A 998 -42.91 -30.53 2.08
CA ARG A 998 -44.11 -29.85 1.59
C ARG A 998 -43.79 -28.68 0.66
N LEU A 999 -42.81 -27.86 1.03
CA LEU A 999 -42.36 -26.75 0.17
C LEU A 999 -41.69 -27.25 -1.11
N ARG A 1000 -40.91 -28.33 -1.03
CA ARG A 1000 -40.25 -28.95 -2.18
C ARG A 1000 -41.26 -29.42 -3.22
N GLU A 1001 -42.34 -30.06 -2.77
CA GLU A 1001 -43.44 -30.49 -3.63
C GLU A 1001 -44.15 -29.29 -4.29
N LYS A 1002 -44.44 -28.23 -3.52
CA LYS A 1002 -45.05 -27.01 -4.05
C LYS A 1002 -44.15 -26.31 -5.07
N GLU A 1003 -42.86 -26.14 -4.78
CA GLU A 1003 -41.90 -25.51 -5.70
C GLU A 1003 -41.78 -26.31 -7.01
N ALA A 1004 -41.73 -27.65 -6.93
CA ALA A 1004 -41.69 -28.51 -8.10
C ALA A 1004 -42.94 -28.40 -8.98
N ALA A 1005 -44.11 -28.17 -8.37
CA ALA A 1005 -45.35 -27.94 -9.10
C ALA A 1005 -45.42 -26.55 -9.79
N VAL A 1006 -44.82 -25.52 -9.20
CA VAL A 1006 -44.83 -24.14 -9.72
C VAL A 1006 -43.77 -23.91 -10.80
N VAL A 1007 -42.59 -24.52 -10.68
CA VAL A 1007 -41.50 -24.38 -11.66
C VAL A 1007 -40.98 -25.75 -12.11
N PRO A 1008 -41.77 -26.51 -12.91
CA PRO A 1008 -41.42 -27.86 -13.33
C PRO A 1008 -40.11 -27.90 -14.13
N GLY A 1009 -39.25 -28.89 -13.86
CA GLY A 1009 -38.00 -29.11 -14.60
C GLY A 1009 -36.85 -28.16 -14.26
N SER A 1010 -37.03 -27.21 -13.34
CA SER A 1010 -35.98 -26.33 -12.84
C SER A 1010 -35.28 -26.87 -11.59
N LYS A 1011 -34.03 -26.47 -11.34
CA LYS A 1011 -33.36 -26.78 -10.07
C LYS A 1011 -34.04 -25.97 -8.95
N PRO A 1012 -34.38 -26.59 -7.81
CA PRO A 1012 -35.04 -25.88 -6.71
C PRO A 1012 -34.15 -24.76 -6.17
N ARG A 1013 -34.69 -23.55 -6.08
CA ARG A 1013 -34.00 -22.33 -5.60
C ARG A 1013 -34.52 -21.87 -4.23
N LEU A 1014 -35.82 -22.01 -3.98
CA LEU A 1014 -36.46 -21.59 -2.72
C LEU A 1014 -36.26 -22.64 -1.62
N THR A 1015 -36.48 -23.92 -1.92
CA THR A 1015 -36.34 -25.02 -0.95
C THR A 1015 -34.95 -25.07 -0.29
N PRO A 1016 -33.81 -24.92 -1.00
CA PRO A 1016 -32.50 -24.90 -0.35
C PRO A 1016 -32.29 -23.72 0.60
N VAL A 1017 -32.92 -22.56 0.33
CA VAL A 1017 -32.85 -21.37 1.19
C VAL A 1017 -33.66 -21.61 2.47
N VAL A 1018 -34.91 -22.07 2.33
CA VAL A 1018 -35.76 -22.45 3.48
C VAL A 1018 -35.11 -23.57 4.29
N ALA A 1019 -34.59 -24.61 3.65
CA ALA A 1019 -33.91 -25.71 4.30
C ALA A 1019 -32.72 -25.24 5.16
N ARG A 1020 -31.95 -24.24 4.70
CA ARG A 1020 -30.83 -23.65 5.46
C ARG A 1020 -31.34 -22.78 6.62
N ASN A 1021 -32.24 -21.84 6.35
CA ASN A 1021 -32.66 -20.84 7.31
C ASN A 1021 -33.62 -21.38 8.38
N LEU A 1022 -34.52 -22.31 8.03
CA LEU A 1022 -35.35 -23.00 9.01
C LEU A 1022 -34.48 -23.81 9.97
N ALA A 1023 -33.54 -24.60 9.45
CA ALA A 1023 -32.61 -25.35 10.30
C ALA A 1023 -31.78 -24.43 11.21
N LYS A 1024 -31.33 -23.27 10.69
CA LYS A 1024 -30.61 -22.25 11.47
C LYS A 1024 -31.47 -21.71 12.62
N LEU A 1025 -32.71 -21.31 12.36
CA LEU A 1025 -33.63 -20.80 13.37
C LEU A 1025 -33.94 -21.87 14.43
N MET A 1026 -34.17 -23.11 14.00
CA MET A 1026 -34.46 -24.24 14.89
C MET A 1026 -33.25 -24.68 15.74
N THR A 1027 -32.02 -24.37 15.33
CA THR A 1027 -30.81 -24.62 16.14
C THR A 1027 -30.22 -23.31 16.67
N TYR A 1028 -31.05 -22.49 17.31
CA TYR A 1028 -30.56 -21.29 17.98
C TYR A 1028 -29.62 -21.66 19.13
N LYS A 1029 -28.56 -20.87 19.30
CA LYS A 1029 -27.46 -21.14 20.24
C LYS A 1029 -27.81 -20.61 21.62
N ASP A 1030 -28.54 -21.42 22.36
CA ASP A 1030 -28.78 -21.23 23.78
C ASP A 1030 -27.67 -21.83 24.64
N GLU A 1031 -27.80 -21.68 25.95
CA GLU A 1031 -26.80 -22.09 26.92
C GLU A 1031 -26.50 -23.59 26.83
N TYR A 1032 -27.52 -24.44 26.58
CA TYR A 1032 -27.36 -25.87 26.39
C TYR A 1032 -26.60 -26.20 25.10
N GLU A 1033 -26.90 -25.52 23.99
CA GLU A 1033 -26.23 -25.74 22.71
C GLU A 1033 -24.80 -25.22 22.71
N VAL A 1034 -24.54 -24.03 23.27
CA VAL A 1034 -23.18 -23.52 23.43
C VAL A 1034 -22.35 -24.46 24.31
N ALA A 1035 -22.94 -25.00 25.38
CA ALA A 1035 -22.29 -26.01 26.22
C ALA A 1035 -21.95 -27.28 25.43
N ARG A 1036 -22.91 -27.81 24.66
CA ARG A 1036 -22.70 -28.97 23.79
C ARG A 1036 -21.54 -28.75 22.80
N LEU A 1037 -21.52 -27.59 22.13
CA LEU A 1037 -20.51 -27.25 21.12
C LEU A 1037 -19.09 -27.06 21.72
N TYR A 1038 -18.99 -26.77 23.02
CA TYR A 1038 -17.70 -26.72 23.73
C TYR A 1038 -17.31 -28.06 24.37
N ALA A 1039 -18.28 -28.89 24.73
CA ALA A 1039 -18.05 -30.24 25.25
C ALA A 1039 -17.75 -31.26 24.13
N ASP A 1040 -18.10 -30.94 22.89
CA ASP A 1040 -17.80 -31.74 21.70
C ASP A 1040 -16.28 -32.03 21.57
N PRO A 1041 -15.86 -33.30 21.47
CA PRO A 1041 -14.46 -33.67 21.26
C PRO A 1041 -13.80 -32.95 20.07
N ALA A 1042 -14.55 -32.66 19.01
CA ALA A 1042 -14.07 -31.99 17.81
C ALA A 1042 -13.52 -30.58 18.10
N TYR A 1043 -14.02 -29.90 19.14
CA TYR A 1043 -13.48 -28.61 19.56
C TYR A 1043 -12.05 -28.73 20.13
N MET A 1044 -11.81 -29.74 20.98
CA MET A 1044 -10.47 -29.97 21.54
C MET A 1044 -9.49 -30.44 20.45
N ASP A 1045 -9.96 -31.23 19.48
CA ASP A 1045 -9.14 -31.65 18.34
C ASP A 1045 -8.67 -30.47 17.48
N LYS A 1046 -9.54 -29.46 17.26
CA LYS A 1046 -9.14 -28.22 16.58
C LYS A 1046 -8.04 -27.47 17.33
N LEU A 1047 -8.12 -27.42 18.66
CA LEU A 1047 -7.07 -26.80 19.48
C LEU A 1047 -5.76 -27.59 19.42
N ARG A 1048 -5.80 -28.93 19.49
CA ARG A 1048 -4.61 -29.82 19.32
C ARG A 1048 -4.00 -29.75 17.92
N ALA A 1049 -4.81 -29.42 16.92
CA ALA A 1049 -4.35 -29.20 15.56
C ALA A 1049 -3.60 -27.87 15.42
N GLN A 1050 -3.99 -26.84 16.18
CA GLN A 1050 -3.43 -25.49 16.04
C GLN A 1050 -2.30 -25.16 17.03
N PHE A 1051 -2.33 -25.70 18.24
CA PHE A 1051 -1.37 -25.38 19.31
C PHE A 1051 -0.57 -26.61 19.77
N GLU A 1052 0.64 -26.38 20.27
CA GLU A 1052 1.48 -27.40 20.89
C GLU A 1052 0.95 -27.77 22.28
N GLY A 1053 1.02 -29.06 22.62
CA GLY A 1053 0.56 -29.60 23.89
C GLY A 1053 -0.95 -29.87 23.96
N GLU A 1054 -1.37 -30.40 25.09
CA GLU A 1054 -2.75 -30.81 25.38
C GLU A 1054 -3.55 -29.65 26.01
N PRO A 1055 -4.66 -29.20 25.37
CA PRO A 1055 -5.48 -28.10 25.88
C PRO A 1055 -6.03 -28.38 27.28
N GLY A 1056 -5.87 -27.43 28.20
CA GLY A 1056 -6.30 -27.56 29.60
C GLY A 1056 -5.29 -28.29 30.50
N ARG A 1057 -4.21 -28.84 29.93
CA ARG A 1057 -3.08 -29.43 30.68
C ARG A 1057 -1.81 -28.62 30.48
N ASP A 1058 -1.37 -28.49 29.23
CA ASP A 1058 -0.10 -27.81 28.88
C ASP A 1058 -0.29 -26.30 28.70
N TYR A 1059 -1.51 -25.87 28.38
CA TYR A 1059 -1.91 -24.46 28.35
C TYR A 1059 -3.34 -24.29 28.89
N LYS A 1060 -3.60 -23.15 29.52
CA LYS A 1060 -4.88 -22.87 30.20
C LYS A 1060 -5.87 -22.24 29.22
N LEU A 1061 -7.12 -22.70 29.29
CA LEU A 1061 -8.22 -22.13 28.51
C LEU A 1061 -9.02 -21.16 29.39
N ALA A 1062 -9.36 -20.02 28.81
CA ALA A 1062 -10.31 -19.07 29.40
C ALA A 1062 -11.41 -18.70 28.40
N PHE A 1063 -12.64 -18.82 28.85
CA PHE A 1063 -13.86 -18.60 28.07
C PHE A 1063 -14.42 -17.20 28.35
N HIS A 1064 -14.98 -16.56 27.33
CA HIS A 1064 -15.54 -15.22 27.44
C HIS A 1064 -17.05 -15.28 27.27
N LEU A 1065 -17.80 -15.18 28.35
CA LEU A 1065 -19.25 -15.44 28.40
C LEU A 1065 -20.00 -14.33 29.14
N ALA A 1066 -21.29 -14.19 28.89
CA ALA A 1066 -22.18 -13.28 29.62
C ALA A 1066 -23.45 -14.04 30.05
N PRO A 1067 -23.40 -14.88 31.10
CA PRO A 1067 -24.56 -15.65 31.54
C PRO A 1067 -25.72 -14.71 31.92
N PRO A 1068 -26.90 -14.77 31.28
CA PRO A 1068 -27.94 -13.74 31.44
C PRO A 1068 -28.41 -13.48 32.88
N LEU A 1069 -28.36 -14.50 33.74
CA LEU A 1069 -28.79 -14.42 35.14
C LEU A 1069 -27.72 -13.87 36.10
N LEU A 1070 -26.44 -13.86 35.68
CA LEU A 1070 -25.30 -13.53 36.55
C LEU A 1070 -24.45 -12.36 36.02
N ALA A 1071 -24.54 -12.04 34.73
CA ALA A 1071 -23.69 -11.05 34.10
C ALA A 1071 -24.08 -9.62 34.53
N LYS A 1072 -23.07 -8.80 34.83
CA LYS A 1072 -23.23 -7.37 35.11
C LYS A 1072 -23.73 -6.64 33.86
N ARG A 1073 -24.42 -5.51 34.05
CA ARG A 1073 -24.86 -4.64 32.95
C ARG A 1073 -23.96 -3.42 32.81
N ASP A 1074 -23.90 -2.86 31.61
CA ASP A 1074 -23.27 -1.56 31.33
C ASP A 1074 -24.24 -0.38 31.54
N GLU A 1075 -23.76 0.83 31.32
CA GLU A 1075 -24.52 2.08 31.46
C GLU A 1075 -25.72 2.16 30.50
N HIS A 1076 -25.72 1.35 29.44
CA HIS A 1076 -26.81 1.21 28.48
C HIS A 1076 -27.70 0.00 28.78
N GLY A 1077 -27.54 -0.63 29.95
CA GLY A 1077 -28.32 -1.79 30.37
C GLY A 1077 -27.95 -3.11 29.68
N ARG A 1078 -26.89 -3.14 28.88
CA ARG A 1078 -26.46 -4.33 28.11
C ARG A 1078 -25.58 -5.24 28.96
N LEU A 1079 -25.68 -6.54 28.76
CA LEU A 1079 -24.86 -7.51 29.49
C LEU A 1079 -23.37 -7.34 29.14
N LYS A 1080 -22.51 -7.35 30.16
CA LYS A 1080 -21.05 -7.32 30.01
C LYS A 1080 -20.49 -8.74 29.97
N LYS A 1081 -19.61 -8.98 29.00
CA LYS A 1081 -18.88 -10.24 28.88
C LYS A 1081 -17.80 -10.35 29.96
N GLN A 1082 -17.69 -11.52 30.56
CA GLN A 1082 -16.76 -11.82 31.65
C GLN A 1082 -15.90 -13.04 31.30
N ARG A 1083 -14.73 -13.09 31.92
CA ARG A 1083 -13.76 -14.17 31.75
C ARG A 1083 -14.02 -15.29 32.75
N PHE A 1084 -14.17 -16.52 32.26
CA PHE A 1084 -14.31 -17.74 33.04
C PHE A 1084 -13.10 -18.66 32.81
N GLY A 1085 -12.65 -19.35 33.85
CA GLY A 1085 -11.51 -20.27 33.77
C GLY A 1085 -11.85 -21.62 33.15
N GLN A 1086 -10.86 -22.51 33.07
CA GLN A 1086 -10.99 -23.84 32.46
C GLN A 1086 -12.05 -24.74 33.11
N TRP A 1087 -12.42 -24.49 34.37
CA TRP A 1087 -13.48 -25.21 35.10
C TRP A 1087 -14.83 -25.17 34.37
N MET A 1088 -15.03 -24.16 33.52
CA MET A 1088 -16.24 -24.02 32.70
C MET A 1088 -16.45 -25.21 31.75
N LEU A 1089 -15.40 -25.92 31.34
CA LEU A 1089 -15.53 -27.15 30.54
C LEU A 1089 -16.33 -28.24 31.27
N THR A 1090 -16.14 -28.37 32.58
CA THR A 1090 -16.91 -29.32 33.40
C THR A 1090 -18.37 -28.89 33.47
N VAL A 1091 -18.63 -27.59 33.62
CA VAL A 1091 -19.99 -27.05 33.60
C VAL A 1091 -20.66 -27.28 32.26
N PHE A 1092 -19.95 -27.08 31.15
CA PHE A 1092 -20.50 -27.37 29.82
C PHE A 1092 -20.87 -28.85 29.64
N ARG A 1093 -20.02 -29.78 30.09
CA ARG A 1093 -20.32 -31.23 30.05
C ARG A 1093 -21.54 -31.63 30.88
N VAL A 1094 -21.78 -30.93 31.99
CA VAL A 1094 -22.97 -31.15 32.81
C VAL A 1094 -24.20 -30.53 32.16
N LEU A 1095 -24.09 -29.26 31.75
CA LEU A 1095 -25.20 -28.49 31.18
C LEU A 1095 -25.73 -29.09 29.88
N GLU A 1096 -24.87 -29.64 29.02
CA GLU A 1096 -25.28 -30.35 27.80
C GLU A 1096 -26.28 -31.49 28.09
N LYS A 1097 -26.09 -32.23 29.18
CA LYS A 1097 -26.97 -33.36 29.54
C LYS A 1097 -28.39 -32.93 29.90
N PHE A 1098 -28.57 -31.65 30.26
CA PHE A 1098 -29.86 -31.06 30.59
C PHE A 1098 -30.57 -30.42 29.40
N ARG A 1099 -30.09 -30.61 28.16
CA ARG A 1099 -30.76 -30.09 26.95
C ARG A 1099 -32.22 -30.52 26.80
N PHE A 1100 -32.62 -31.65 27.40
CA PHE A 1100 -34.02 -32.11 27.40
C PHE A 1100 -34.97 -31.17 28.16
N LEU A 1101 -34.44 -30.29 29.02
CA LEU A 1101 -35.23 -29.27 29.71
C LEU A 1101 -35.65 -28.13 28.79
N ARG A 1102 -34.99 -27.93 27.63
CA ARG A 1102 -35.26 -26.84 26.68
C ARG A 1102 -36.75 -26.78 26.31
N GLY A 1103 -37.37 -25.63 26.51
CA GLY A 1103 -38.78 -25.40 26.21
C GLY A 1103 -39.77 -26.01 27.22
N THR A 1104 -39.30 -26.64 28.30
CA THR A 1104 -40.16 -27.10 29.41
C THR A 1104 -40.32 -26.02 30.49
N ALA A 1105 -41.22 -26.22 31.45
CA ALA A 1105 -41.39 -25.31 32.59
C ALA A 1105 -40.12 -25.15 33.45
N PHE A 1106 -39.22 -26.14 33.41
CA PHE A 1106 -37.94 -26.17 34.12
C PHE A 1106 -36.80 -25.50 33.33
N ASP A 1107 -37.06 -25.00 32.13
CA ASP A 1107 -36.10 -24.21 31.35
C ASP A 1107 -35.95 -22.80 31.93
N VAL A 1108 -35.04 -22.63 32.89
CA VAL A 1108 -34.80 -21.32 33.52
C VAL A 1108 -34.23 -20.29 32.53
N PHE A 1109 -33.39 -20.73 31.59
CA PHE A 1109 -32.80 -19.86 30.57
C PHE A 1109 -33.82 -19.44 29.51
N GLY A 1110 -34.73 -20.36 29.16
CA GLY A 1110 -35.83 -20.12 28.24
C GLY A 1110 -36.84 -19.06 28.67
N LYS A 1111 -36.77 -18.55 29.91
CA LYS A 1111 -37.65 -17.47 30.40
C LYS A 1111 -37.20 -16.07 30.00
N THR A 1112 -35.95 -15.91 29.54
CA THR A 1112 -35.41 -14.63 29.07
C THR A 1112 -36.09 -14.17 27.78
N GLU A 1113 -36.14 -12.86 27.57
CA GLU A 1113 -36.77 -12.25 26.38
C GLU A 1113 -36.11 -12.72 25.07
N GLU A 1114 -34.77 -12.80 25.05
CA GLU A 1114 -34.02 -13.31 23.89
C GLU A 1114 -34.50 -14.71 23.46
N ARG A 1115 -34.68 -15.65 24.41
CA ARG A 1115 -35.10 -17.02 24.10
C ARG A 1115 -36.58 -17.11 23.71
N ARG A 1116 -37.43 -16.21 24.23
CA ARG A 1116 -38.83 -16.10 23.79
C ARG A 1116 -38.90 -15.65 22.34
N ASN A 1117 -38.16 -14.59 21.99
CA ASN A 1117 -38.10 -14.07 20.63
C ASN A 1117 -37.54 -15.09 19.64
N GLU A 1118 -36.51 -15.86 20.02
CA GLU A 1118 -35.98 -16.95 19.17
C GLU A 1118 -37.02 -18.03 18.87
N ARG A 1119 -37.81 -18.45 19.86
CA ARG A 1119 -38.89 -19.42 19.65
C ARG A 1119 -40.03 -18.85 18.83
N GLU A 1120 -40.36 -17.58 19.03
CA GLU A 1120 -41.35 -16.89 18.22
C GLU A 1120 -40.92 -16.79 16.75
N LEU A 1121 -39.66 -16.45 16.48
CA LEU A 1121 -39.12 -16.41 15.11
C LEU A 1121 -39.22 -17.76 14.39
N ILE A 1122 -39.06 -18.87 15.10
CA ILE A 1122 -39.24 -20.22 14.53
C ILE A 1122 -40.69 -20.41 14.08
N GLU A 1123 -41.65 -20.13 14.96
CA GLU A 1123 -43.08 -20.32 14.65
C GLU A 1123 -43.57 -19.33 13.57
N GLN A 1124 -43.08 -18.08 13.58
CA GLN A 1124 -43.34 -17.11 12.51
C GLN A 1124 -42.79 -17.59 11.16
N TYR A 1125 -41.62 -18.24 11.15
CA TYR A 1125 -41.05 -18.78 9.91
C TYR A 1125 -41.77 -20.04 9.43
N PHE A 1126 -42.24 -20.90 10.33
CA PHE A 1126 -43.13 -22.01 9.95
C PHE A 1126 -44.42 -21.51 9.30
N ALA A 1127 -45.06 -20.49 9.88
CA ALA A 1127 -46.26 -19.88 9.31
C ALA A 1127 -45.99 -19.28 7.92
N LEU A 1128 -44.81 -18.67 7.72
CA LEU A 1128 -44.38 -18.16 6.42
C LEU A 1128 -44.17 -19.29 5.39
N VAL A 1129 -43.56 -20.41 5.79
CA VAL A 1129 -43.41 -21.59 4.92
C VAL A 1129 -44.75 -22.21 4.57
N ASP A 1130 -45.69 -22.27 5.52
CA ASP A 1130 -47.06 -22.73 5.26
C ASP A 1130 -47.79 -21.78 4.29
N GLU A 1131 -47.59 -20.46 4.41
CA GLU A 1131 -48.10 -19.47 3.45
C GLU A 1131 -47.51 -19.68 2.05
N PHE A 1132 -46.19 -19.93 1.94
CA PHE A 1132 -45.55 -20.28 0.67
C PHE A 1132 -46.15 -21.57 0.07
N CYS A 1133 -46.38 -22.60 0.89
CA CYS A 1133 -47.00 -23.85 0.41
C CYS A 1133 -48.40 -23.61 -0.16
N ALA A 1134 -49.17 -22.68 0.41
CA ALA A 1134 -50.51 -22.34 -0.05
C ALA A 1134 -50.51 -21.46 -1.32
N THR A 1135 -49.71 -20.38 -1.35
CA THR A 1135 -49.91 -19.27 -2.30
C THR A 1135 -48.78 -19.04 -3.30
N LEU A 1136 -47.68 -19.80 -3.24
CA LEU A 1136 -46.54 -19.62 -4.14
C LEU A 1136 -46.95 -19.84 -5.61
N ASP A 1137 -46.59 -18.87 -6.45
CA ASP A 1137 -46.64 -18.89 -7.92
C ASP A 1137 -45.38 -18.22 -8.50
N ILE A 1138 -45.31 -18.10 -9.83
CA ILE A 1138 -44.14 -17.51 -10.50
C ILE A 1138 -43.98 -16.02 -10.19
N ALA A 1139 -45.08 -15.26 -10.08
CA ALA A 1139 -45.04 -13.82 -9.83
C ALA A 1139 -44.51 -13.49 -8.42
N ARG A 1140 -44.81 -14.35 -7.44
CA ARG A 1140 -44.40 -14.18 -6.04
C ARG A 1140 -43.05 -14.82 -5.71
N PHE A 1141 -42.42 -15.54 -6.65
CA PHE A 1141 -41.24 -16.36 -6.39
C PHE A 1141 -40.03 -15.56 -5.88
N ASP A 1142 -39.71 -14.42 -6.51
CA ASP A 1142 -38.57 -13.61 -6.11
C ASP A 1142 -38.77 -12.94 -4.73
N ALA A 1143 -40.00 -12.51 -4.42
CA ALA A 1143 -40.34 -11.99 -3.10
C ALA A 1143 -40.26 -13.09 -2.02
N ALA A 1144 -40.74 -14.30 -2.33
CA ALA A 1144 -40.61 -15.47 -1.45
C ALA A 1144 -39.15 -15.80 -1.15
N LEU A 1145 -38.28 -15.72 -2.15
CA LEU A 1145 -36.84 -15.97 -2.00
C LEU A 1145 -36.18 -14.94 -1.07
N LYS A 1146 -36.47 -13.65 -1.24
CA LYS A 1146 -35.98 -12.58 -0.35
C LYS A 1146 -36.43 -12.79 1.10
N LEU A 1147 -37.72 -13.09 1.30
CA LEU A 1147 -38.29 -13.38 2.62
C LEU A 1147 -37.69 -14.64 3.26
N ALA A 1148 -37.54 -15.71 2.48
CA ALA A 1148 -36.94 -16.96 2.95
C ALA A 1148 -35.48 -16.78 3.35
N ASP A 1149 -34.74 -15.86 2.73
CA ASP A 1149 -33.34 -15.60 3.03
C ASP A 1149 -33.11 -14.66 4.22
N LEU A 1150 -34.11 -13.82 4.58
CA LEU A 1150 -34.00 -12.81 5.64
C LEU A 1150 -33.47 -13.32 6.99
N PRO A 1151 -33.85 -14.52 7.51
CA PRO A 1151 -33.25 -15.04 8.74
C PRO A 1151 -31.73 -15.21 8.66
N GLY A 1152 -31.17 -15.30 7.46
CA GLY A 1152 -29.74 -15.28 7.18
C GLY A 1152 -29.04 -14.04 7.76
N GLU A 1153 -29.70 -12.89 7.78
CA GLU A 1153 -29.19 -11.62 8.32
C GLU A 1153 -29.25 -11.54 9.85
N ILE A 1154 -30.17 -12.26 10.50
CA ILE A 1154 -30.32 -12.31 11.95
C ILE A 1154 -29.20 -13.18 12.55
N ARG A 1155 -28.09 -12.56 12.94
CA ARG A 1155 -26.89 -13.21 13.49
C ARG A 1155 -26.46 -12.57 14.80
N GLY A 1156 -25.71 -13.30 15.61
CA GLY A 1156 -25.08 -12.76 16.83
C GLY A 1156 -25.75 -13.25 18.11
N PHE A 1157 -25.47 -12.56 19.21
CA PHE A 1157 -25.91 -12.93 20.56
C PHE A 1157 -26.34 -11.68 21.33
N GLY A 1158 -27.28 -11.82 22.27
CA GLY A 1158 -27.79 -10.73 23.11
C GLY A 1158 -28.13 -9.48 22.31
N HIS A 1159 -27.61 -8.33 22.75
CA HIS A 1159 -27.88 -7.02 22.13
C HIS A 1159 -27.45 -6.93 20.66
N VAL A 1160 -26.45 -7.72 20.22
CA VAL A 1160 -26.04 -7.76 18.80
C VAL A 1160 -27.13 -8.43 17.96
N LYS A 1161 -27.72 -9.52 18.47
CA LYS A 1161 -28.79 -10.24 17.78
C LYS A 1161 -30.07 -9.40 17.77
N GLU A 1162 -30.43 -8.81 18.90
CA GLU A 1162 -31.57 -7.91 19.04
C GLU A 1162 -31.52 -6.76 18.02
N ARG A 1163 -30.37 -6.08 17.90
CA ARG A 1163 -30.17 -5.03 16.89
C ARG A 1163 -30.40 -5.56 15.46
N ASN A 1164 -29.91 -6.76 15.16
CA ASN A 1164 -30.08 -7.36 13.83
C ASN A 1164 -31.53 -7.81 13.56
N VAL A 1165 -32.28 -8.23 14.58
CA VAL A 1165 -33.73 -8.49 14.47
C VAL A 1165 -34.47 -7.19 14.16
N LEU A 1166 -34.20 -6.11 14.90
CA LEU A 1166 -34.81 -4.80 14.67
C LEU A 1166 -34.46 -4.24 13.28
N ALA A 1167 -33.23 -4.43 12.81
CA ALA A 1167 -32.83 -4.03 11.46
C ALA A 1167 -33.50 -4.87 10.35
N ALA A 1168 -33.84 -6.13 10.62
CA ALA A 1168 -34.51 -7.02 9.68
C ALA A 1168 -36.03 -6.79 9.60
N ALA A 1169 -36.66 -6.29 10.67
CA ALA A 1169 -38.10 -6.04 10.74
C ALA A 1169 -38.67 -5.19 9.58
N PRO A 1170 -38.12 -3.99 9.24
CA PRO A 1170 -38.65 -3.19 8.13
C PRO A 1170 -38.48 -3.87 6.76
N LYS A 1171 -37.39 -4.65 6.56
CA LYS A 1171 -37.20 -5.44 5.35
C LYS A 1171 -38.26 -6.53 5.23
N ARG A 1172 -38.56 -7.22 6.35
CA ARG A 1172 -39.61 -8.23 6.42
C ARG A 1172 -40.96 -7.65 6.03
N GLU A 1173 -41.36 -6.53 6.64
CA GLU A 1173 -42.64 -5.88 6.36
C GLU A 1173 -42.75 -5.49 4.89
N ARG A 1174 -41.70 -4.87 4.33
CA ARG A 1174 -41.65 -4.50 2.91
C ARG A 1174 -41.80 -5.72 1.99
N TRP A 1175 -41.00 -6.75 2.18
CA TRP A 1175 -41.04 -7.93 1.29
C TRP A 1175 -42.30 -8.77 1.51
N LEU A 1176 -42.89 -8.75 2.71
CA LEU A 1176 -44.17 -9.40 2.98
C LEU A 1176 -45.32 -8.67 2.30
N ALA A 1177 -45.29 -7.34 2.26
CA ALA A 1177 -46.22 -6.55 1.46
C ALA A 1177 -46.03 -6.80 -0.05
N GLU A 1178 -44.78 -6.89 -0.53
CA GLU A 1178 -44.46 -7.26 -1.93
C GLU A 1178 -44.99 -8.66 -2.28
N TYR A 1179 -44.85 -9.63 -1.37
CA TYR A 1179 -45.34 -11.00 -1.57
C TYR A 1179 -46.88 -11.09 -1.57
N ARG A 1180 -47.54 -10.30 -0.72
CA ARG A 1180 -49.01 -10.29 -0.55
C ARG A 1180 -49.74 -9.33 -1.48
N ALA A 1181 -49.02 -8.55 -2.29
CA ALA A 1181 -49.64 -7.73 -3.31
C ALA A 1181 -50.35 -8.61 -4.36
N ASP A 1182 -51.52 -8.15 -4.84
CA ASP A 1182 -52.29 -8.90 -5.84
C ASP A 1182 -51.54 -8.96 -7.17
N ALA A 1183 -51.59 -10.13 -7.82
CA ALA A 1183 -50.95 -10.38 -9.10
C ALA A 1183 -51.52 -9.50 -10.25
N ASP A 1184 -52.70 -8.90 -10.06
CA ASP A 1184 -53.40 -8.07 -11.05
C ASP A 1184 -53.12 -6.55 -10.93
N SER A 1185 -52.35 -6.10 -9.93
CA SER A 1185 -51.91 -4.70 -9.87
C SER A 1185 -50.47 -4.56 -10.37
N THR A 1186 -50.25 -4.77 -11.67
CA THR A 1186 -49.01 -4.35 -12.33
C THR A 1186 -49.09 -2.83 -12.60
N PRO A 1187 -48.25 -1.97 -12.01
CA PRO A 1187 -48.01 -0.67 -12.61
C PRO A 1187 -47.17 -0.87 -13.88
N PRO A 1188 -47.36 -0.04 -14.92
CA PRO A 1188 -46.57 -0.18 -16.14
C PRO A 1188 -45.09 0.04 -15.82
N VAL A 1189 -44.25 -0.77 -16.45
CA VAL A 1189 -42.80 -0.64 -16.46
C VAL A 1189 -42.44 0.79 -16.88
N SER A 1190 -42.06 1.64 -15.94
CA SER A 1190 -41.45 2.92 -16.29
C SER A 1190 -39.99 2.66 -16.64
N SER A 1191 -39.71 2.74 -17.94
CA SER A 1191 -38.37 2.94 -18.47
C SER A 1191 -37.65 4.07 -17.73
N SER A 1192 -36.43 3.77 -17.28
CA SER A 1192 -35.33 4.72 -17.08
C SER A 1192 -35.68 6.05 -16.40
N GLN A 1193 -35.60 6.09 -15.06
CA GLN A 1193 -35.23 7.31 -14.37
C GLN A 1193 -33.82 7.16 -13.79
N SER A 1194 -32.93 7.85 -14.49
CA SER A 1194 -31.64 8.35 -14.06
C SER A 1194 -31.62 8.70 -12.57
N PHE A 1195 -30.71 8.05 -11.83
CA PHE A 1195 -30.20 8.57 -10.57
C PHE A 1195 -29.34 9.80 -10.88
N GLU A 1196 -30.00 10.96 -10.90
CA GLU A 1196 -29.37 12.26 -10.82
C GLU A 1196 -29.83 12.92 -9.51
N LYS A 1197 -28.85 13.40 -8.74
CA LYS A 1197 -28.93 14.33 -7.59
C LYS A 1197 -29.30 13.72 -6.22
N ALA A 1198 -28.62 14.07 -5.13
CA ALA A 1198 -27.54 15.06 -4.98
C ALA A 1198 -26.83 14.93 -3.62
N LEU A 1199 -25.59 15.42 -3.67
CA LEU A 1199 -24.78 16.08 -2.63
C LEU A 1199 -24.28 15.24 -1.46
#